data_AF-A0A1R1BID2-F1
#
_entry.id   AF-A0A1R1BID2-F1
#
_cell.length_a   1.000
_cell.length_b   1.000
_cell.length_c   1.000
_cell.angle_alpha   90.00
_cell.angle_beta   90.00
_cell.angle_gamma   90.00
#
_symmetry.space_group_name_H-M   'P 1'
#
loop_
_entity.id
_entity.type
_entity.pdbx_description
1 polymer ?
#
loop_
_entity_poly.entity_id
_entity_poly.type
_entity_poly.pdbx_seq_one_letter_code
_entity_poly.pdbx_strand_id
1 'polypeptide(L)'
;MGKRIQKRRSILRQTIMFLLAVVLVSGTVPGIMGQGSAQAGSCLEETAPDSNGVTWYLIGNAHELSCIGENLNGNYKLTKDISAIDMVDFISNSATLGWVPIGDEVNYFTGVLDGAGHSIDGLNASDEGLEYMGLFARLDGAVIKNLNLNGVSFTAQRYVGALAGRSEASQIEHVYVSGQVQGDSRVGGLVGRSEETQYTNNKANVTVAALNDEGQDYGGFIGRSTEDVLIGNTATGNVLAKDSSESIGGFIGQLNDSVTSRNSATGNVEGNLSIGGFIGEMEYSLDHSIDNNYATGSVFTNGEGQWDDNSYGAAFIGGFIGNLNVETEEDVPATLFIKNNYYSGSIYAGAADPTTAGSFIGSPVSDSSIIFQNNYWDMDMVPNFADNQSQYASGQTTQSMHSEWNYATWDFTNIWDFQLGVNNGYPVLRPYIASEPPVSTTDITFEPGYPKQGARTPTTSKITVKLNQPGRVYFADQPFDWTVPQLTSEMARSQAINKQAFVDIALGEEKSFIVKNLTPGTNYNVYVVAEDTNGQLMPQPGQMIFQTLLASPVSPSNVTATAGDGQAKVTWSSDPNVTFSVYMYEGTTAPEDPDAWIDITNFTTNEQLVTGLTNGISYVFAVKAYYIEDGSVSEFIPSNVVTPQAAGTPVLPDAPETIVAQAGDGKATVYWAGVINVNQFVLYKYQGTQAPQDKHDWIKVKSGIEAASYTVDDLTNGLPYVFAIRSSNENGLSDYKVSGPVTPKGSGNEGGGTPTPGPTPNPTPTPSPSTSAPSVTPAPQKEVIKVNVENGDQAATVASLEISRTRGTDGTVKDELQLSQSKAQSIIDQLKQTGSSTAVILIPDVKDEVTQWDLTLSSGSSALLAEQGVNLVISNPNVRITIPASSLKDRTDDIYFRLVPVKKEAERADIQTRAQSNESILQFAGTKDIQILGRPMTIETNLQSRPVTLVLPVIANQLAGVNSEELGVYIEHSDGTKELVHGKLVTLNSDNQQGVEIEVDHFSTFSIVKVKDWTDNTLKAQPYIQGYADGSFRPERSVTRAEMATLITRVLGTSTTEGNHTFKDVKPTHWAELAIAAAAQSGYVKGYTDGSFKPDQAMTRAELASVLQHLLNTEQTADEANTFNDVNDHWAQQAIARLNAAGVVTGYADGTFRPSQPVTRAEAVTMLNKLIGLDPATNAVRQWSDVPNTHWAYKAIEAASISQ
;
A
#
# COMPACT_ATOMS: atom_id res chain seq x y z
N MET A 1 -12.09 6.88 -57.49
CA MET A 1 -10.79 6.64 -58.19
C MET A 1 -10.01 5.45 -57.58
N GLY A 2 -10.16 5.14 -56.29
CA GLY A 2 -9.40 4.10 -55.57
C GLY A 2 -9.59 2.64 -56.02
N LYS A 3 -10.80 2.21 -56.42
CA LYS A 3 -11.05 0.82 -56.87
C LYS A 3 -10.35 0.43 -58.18
N ARG A 4 -9.86 1.40 -58.98
CA ARG A 4 -9.09 1.15 -60.22
C ARG A 4 -7.58 1.03 -60.01
N ILE A 5 -7.06 1.44 -58.85
CA ILE A 5 -5.63 1.39 -58.54
C ILE A 5 -5.27 0.06 -57.86
N GLN A 6 -6.13 -0.48 -56.98
CA GLN A 6 -5.94 -1.82 -56.41
C GLN A 6 -6.01 -2.94 -57.45
N LYS A 7 -6.94 -2.85 -58.42
CA LYS A 7 -7.04 -3.84 -59.52
C LYS A 7 -5.82 -3.82 -60.46
N ARG A 8 -5.10 -2.70 -60.56
CA ARG A 8 -3.86 -2.59 -61.36
C ARG A 8 -2.64 -3.15 -60.64
N ARG A 9 -2.59 -3.14 -59.29
CA ARG A 9 -1.48 -3.73 -58.51
C ARG A 9 -1.58 -5.27 -58.42
N SER A 10 -2.80 -5.82 -58.34
CA SER A 10 -3.06 -7.27 -58.39
C SER A 10 -2.69 -7.90 -59.75
N ILE A 11 -3.04 -7.24 -60.86
CA ILE A 11 -2.75 -7.74 -62.23
C ILE A 11 -1.23 -7.66 -62.56
N LEU A 12 -0.49 -6.75 -61.94
CA LEU A 12 0.96 -6.63 -62.14
C LEU A 12 1.75 -7.80 -61.50
N ARG A 13 1.25 -8.37 -60.39
CA ARG A 13 1.83 -9.58 -59.74
C ARG A 13 1.63 -10.85 -60.57
N GLN A 14 0.47 -11.03 -61.22
CA GLN A 14 0.22 -12.22 -62.07
C GLN A 14 1.02 -12.22 -63.38
N THR A 15 1.37 -11.05 -63.92
CA THR A 15 2.05 -10.95 -65.22
C THR A 15 3.57 -11.19 -65.13
N ILE A 16 4.17 -11.00 -63.96
CA ILE A 16 5.61 -11.21 -63.74
C ILE A 16 5.95 -12.69 -63.50
N MET A 17 5.06 -13.47 -62.88
CA MET A 17 5.29 -14.92 -62.67
C MET A 17 5.15 -15.77 -63.94
N PHE A 18 4.36 -15.35 -64.93
CA PHE A 18 4.08 -16.16 -66.13
C PHE A 18 5.19 -16.13 -67.19
N LEU A 19 6.15 -15.19 -67.11
CA LEU A 19 7.19 -14.98 -68.13
C LEU A 19 8.45 -15.84 -67.93
N LEU A 20 8.55 -16.64 -66.87
CA LEU A 20 9.72 -17.47 -66.54
C LEU A 20 9.57 -18.96 -66.89
N ALA A 21 8.41 -19.41 -67.40
CA ALA A 21 8.09 -20.83 -67.55
C ALA A 21 8.17 -21.42 -68.98
N VAL A 22 8.78 -20.74 -69.96
CA VAL A 22 8.84 -21.25 -71.34
C VAL A 22 10.27 -21.23 -71.88
N VAL A 23 10.94 -22.39 -71.89
CA VAL A 23 11.77 -22.97 -72.99
C VAL A 23 12.57 -24.16 -72.42
N LEU A 24 12.24 -25.40 -72.82
CA LEU A 24 13.16 -26.55 -72.77
C LEU A 24 12.74 -27.56 -73.85
N VAL A 25 13.59 -27.78 -74.87
CA VAL A 25 13.62 -29.04 -75.65
C VAL A 25 15.05 -29.38 -76.14
N SER A 26 15.53 -30.50 -75.61
CA SER A 26 16.42 -31.55 -76.18
C SER A 26 17.93 -31.38 -76.34
N GLY A 27 18.65 -32.43 -75.89
CA GLY A 27 19.96 -32.86 -76.43
C GLY A 27 20.89 -33.54 -75.42
N THR A 28 21.07 -34.85 -75.52
CA THR A 28 21.82 -35.75 -74.62
C THR A 28 23.35 -35.78 -74.85
N VAL A 29 24.13 -36.14 -73.79
CA VAL A 29 25.29 -37.09 -73.70
C VAL A 29 26.29 -36.64 -72.59
N PRO A 30 26.90 -37.56 -71.79
CA PRO A 30 27.38 -37.29 -70.44
C PRO A 30 28.91 -37.11 -70.30
N GLY A 31 29.35 -36.31 -69.32
CA GLY A 31 30.75 -36.26 -68.89
C GLY A 31 31.10 -35.12 -67.93
N ILE A 32 31.20 -35.45 -66.64
CA ILE A 32 32.17 -34.98 -65.63
C ILE A 32 32.35 -33.45 -65.39
N MET A 33 32.20 -33.10 -64.10
CA MET A 33 32.55 -31.83 -63.40
C MET A 33 31.58 -30.65 -63.51
N GLY A 34 31.15 -30.16 -62.32
CA GLY A 34 30.75 -28.77 -62.12
C GLY A 34 29.26 -28.52 -61.89
N GLN A 35 28.93 -28.12 -60.64
CA GLN A 35 27.74 -27.38 -60.21
C GLN A 35 26.36 -28.01 -60.48
N GLY A 36 25.74 -28.51 -59.41
CA GLY A 36 24.31 -28.80 -59.38
C GLY A 36 23.52 -27.49 -59.54
N SER A 37 22.88 -27.37 -60.69
CA SER A 37 21.78 -26.44 -60.96
C SER A 37 20.64 -26.70 -59.99
N ALA A 38 20.27 -25.69 -59.20
CA ALA A 38 19.07 -25.71 -58.38
C ALA A 38 17.82 -25.87 -59.27
N GLN A 39 17.05 -26.92 -59.04
CA GLN A 39 15.60 -26.87 -59.26
C GLN A 39 15.07 -25.70 -58.43
N ALA A 40 14.12 -24.91 -58.96
CA ALA A 40 13.37 -23.97 -58.15
C ALA A 40 12.56 -24.77 -57.11
N GLY A 41 13.12 -24.89 -55.90
CA GLY A 41 12.48 -25.55 -54.75
C GLY A 41 11.39 -24.67 -54.15
N SER A 42 10.46 -25.27 -53.40
CA SER A 42 9.50 -24.53 -52.58
C SER A 42 10.25 -23.62 -51.60
N CYS A 43 9.65 -22.46 -51.27
CA CYS A 43 10.26 -21.50 -50.34
C CYS A 43 10.50 -22.08 -48.93
N LEU A 44 9.82 -23.18 -48.60
CA LEU A 44 9.88 -23.84 -47.31
C LEU A 44 10.29 -25.30 -47.45
N GLU A 45 11.06 -25.79 -46.48
CA GLU A 45 11.47 -27.19 -46.36
C GLU A 45 10.59 -27.91 -45.32
N GLU A 46 10.00 -29.04 -45.73
CA GLU A 46 9.16 -29.87 -44.85
C GLU A 46 10.03 -30.90 -44.11
N THR A 47 9.79 -31.08 -42.81
CA THR A 47 10.47 -32.10 -42.01
C THR A 47 9.94 -33.49 -42.32
N ALA A 48 10.71 -34.52 -41.95
CA ALA A 48 10.12 -35.84 -41.72
C ALA A 48 9.01 -35.76 -40.66
N PRO A 49 7.96 -36.60 -40.72
CA PRO A 49 6.93 -36.66 -39.70
C PRO A 49 7.51 -36.93 -38.32
N ASP A 50 7.02 -36.23 -37.30
CA ASP A 50 7.38 -36.47 -35.90
C ASP A 50 6.75 -37.75 -35.34
N SER A 51 6.94 -38.02 -34.04
CA SER A 51 6.41 -39.21 -33.36
C SER A 51 4.88 -39.31 -33.37
N ASN A 52 4.19 -38.20 -33.63
CA ASN A 52 2.73 -38.13 -33.75
C ASN A 52 2.28 -38.13 -35.22
N GLY A 53 3.22 -38.27 -36.17
CA GLY A 53 2.95 -38.27 -37.59
C GLY A 53 2.74 -36.88 -38.19
N VAL A 54 3.09 -35.80 -37.47
CA VAL A 54 2.93 -34.42 -37.95
C VAL A 54 4.18 -33.98 -38.69
N THR A 55 4.01 -33.45 -39.89
CA THR A 55 5.08 -32.78 -40.64
C THR A 55 5.07 -31.28 -40.38
N TRP A 56 6.27 -30.70 -40.29
CA TRP A 56 6.47 -29.29 -39.94
C TRP A 56 7.25 -28.58 -41.04
N TYR A 57 6.96 -27.30 -41.25
CA TYR A 57 7.81 -26.37 -41.97
C TYR A 57 8.62 -25.56 -40.96
N LEU A 58 9.95 -25.61 -41.06
CA LEU A 58 10.83 -24.90 -40.16
C LEU A 58 11.03 -23.46 -40.65
N ILE A 59 10.78 -22.51 -39.77
CA ILE A 59 10.96 -21.09 -40.03
C ILE A 59 12.15 -20.62 -39.22
N GLY A 60 13.25 -20.34 -39.90
CA GLY A 60 14.45 -19.77 -39.31
C GLY A 60 14.56 -18.28 -39.59
N ASN A 61 14.13 -17.79 -40.75
CA ASN A 61 14.41 -16.40 -41.12
C ASN A 61 13.17 -15.65 -41.62
N ALA A 62 13.34 -14.34 -41.82
CA ALA A 62 12.27 -13.45 -42.20
C ALA A 62 11.69 -13.73 -43.60
N HIS A 63 12.49 -14.30 -44.52
CA HIS A 63 12.01 -14.73 -45.83
C HIS A 63 11.09 -15.95 -45.72
N GLU A 64 11.52 -16.99 -44.98
CA GLU A 64 10.70 -18.17 -44.71
C GLU A 64 9.40 -17.80 -43.99
N LEU A 65 9.44 -16.86 -43.04
CA LEU A 65 8.24 -16.35 -42.37
C LEU A 65 7.24 -15.75 -43.36
N SER A 66 7.72 -14.99 -44.36
CA SER A 66 6.84 -14.43 -45.41
C SER A 66 6.22 -15.51 -46.31
N CYS A 67 6.86 -16.68 -46.42
CA CYS A 67 6.41 -17.77 -47.27
C CYS A 67 5.30 -18.65 -46.66
N ILE A 68 4.94 -18.45 -45.39
CA ILE A 68 3.74 -19.06 -44.81
C ILE A 68 2.50 -18.75 -45.65
N GLY A 69 2.45 -17.57 -46.28
CA GLY A 69 1.38 -17.16 -47.19
C GLY A 69 1.22 -18.04 -48.44
N GLU A 70 2.21 -18.88 -48.79
CA GLU A 70 2.10 -19.83 -49.90
C GLU A 70 1.31 -21.10 -49.53
N ASN A 71 1.24 -21.44 -48.25
CA ASN A 71 0.54 -22.63 -47.76
C ASN A 71 -0.17 -22.38 -46.41
N LEU A 72 -1.35 -21.79 -46.45
CA LEU A 72 -2.05 -21.28 -45.27
C LEU A 72 -2.63 -22.34 -44.31
N ASN A 73 -2.53 -23.64 -44.64
CA ASN A 73 -3.03 -24.75 -43.79
C ASN A 73 -1.92 -25.70 -43.30
N GLY A 74 -0.64 -25.30 -43.44
CA GLY A 74 0.51 -26.09 -42.98
C GLY A 74 0.77 -25.99 -41.47
N ASN A 75 1.67 -26.85 -40.96
CA ASN A 75 2.20 -26.73 -39.59
C ASN A 75 3.58 -26.08 -39.64
N TYR A 76 3.77 -25.03 -38.85
CA TYR A 76 4.95 -24.18 -38.87
C TYR A 76 5.59 -24.15 -37.50
N LYS A 77 6.93 -24.18 -37.47
CA LYS A 77 7.69 -24.09 -36.23
C LYS A 77 8.85 -23.12 -36.37
N LEU A 78 8.91 -22.13 -35.49
CA LEU A 78 10.09 -21.26 -35.42
C LEU A 78 11.28 -22.05 -34.85
N THR A 79 12.46 -21.77 -35.39
CA THR A 79 13.73 -22.42 -34.98
C THR A 79 14.74 -21.45 -34.37
N LYS A 80 14.49 -20.15 -34.50
CA LYS A 80 15.25 -19.06 -33.90
C LYS A 80 14.38 -17.79 -33.88
N ASP A 81 14.86 -16.79 -33.16
CA ASP A 81 14.27 -15.44 -33.18
C ASP A 81 14.48 -14.80 -34.56
N ILE A 82 13.47 -14.06 -35.02
CA ILE A 82 13.40 -13.46 -36.35
C ILE A 82 13.29 -11.95 -36.21
N SER A 83 14.22 -11.21 -36.82
CA SER A 83 14.11 -9.74 -36.88
C SER A 83 13.53 -9.28 -38.21
N ALA A 84 12.57 -8.36 -38.17
CA ALA A 84 12.02 -7.72 -39.36
C ALA A 84 13.05 -6.90 -40.14
N ILE A 85 14.16 -6.48 -39.52
CA ILE A 85 15.26 -5.80 -40.24
C ILE A 85 15.90 -6.71 -41.28
N ASP A 86 15.87 -8.03 -41.07
CA ASP A 86 16.39 -9.01 -42.01
C ASP A 86 15.52 -9.13 -43.28
N MET A 87 14.30 -8.55 -43.28
CA MET A 87 13.47 -8.43 -44.49
C MET A 87 13.98 -7.35 -45.46
N VAL A 88 14.77 -6.39 -44.97
CA VAL A 88 15.29 -5.26 -45.78
C VAL A 88 16.28 -5.74 -46.84
N ASP A 89 16.96 -6.86 -46.60
CA ASP A 89 17.90 -7.46 -47.56
C ASP A 89 17.22 -8.11 -48.78
N PHE A 90 15.89 -8.33 -48.75
CA PHE A 90 15.16 -9.05 -49.80
C PHE A 90 14.24 -8.18 -50.68
N ILE A 91 13.80 -7.00 -50.22
CA ILE A 91 12.87 -6.15 -50.98
C ILE A 91 13.62 -4.98 -51.64
N SER A 92 14.37 -5.26 -52.70
CA SER A 92 14.90 -4.21 -53.56
C SER A 92 13.76 -3.50 -54.31
N ASN A 93 13.55 -2.20 -54.03
CA ASN A 93 12.74 -1.22 -54.77
C ASN A 93 11.28 -0.95 -54.33
N SER A 94 11.02 -0.64 -53.05
CA SER A 94 9.85 0.19 -52.71
C SER A 94 10.16 1.15 -51.57
N ALA A 95 9.85 2.44 -51.77
CA ALA A 95 10.04 3.52 -50.81
C ALA A 95 8.99 3.54 -49.66
N THR A 96 8.27 2.43 -49.46
CA THR A 96 7.36 2.20 -48.34
C THR A 96 7.64 0.79 -47.82
N LEU A 97 8.56 0.69 -46.86
CA LEU A 97 8.93 -0.56 -46.18
C LEU A 97 7.87 -0.86 -45.13
N GLY A 98 7.00 -1.84 -45.38
CA GLY A 98 5.98 -2.26 -44.43
C GLY A 98 5.73 -3.76 -44.54
N TRP A 99 5.58 -4.42 -43.38
CA TRP A 99 5.10 -5.79 -43.24
C TRP A 99 3.77 -5.95 -43.98
N VAL A 100 3.57 -7.12 -44.59
CA VAL A 100 2.32 -7.51 -45.24
C VAL A 100 1.75 -8.68 -44.44
N PRO A 101 0.52 -8.58 -43.92
CA PRO A 101 -0.09 -9.67 -43.17
C PRO A 101 -0.10 -10.99 -43.93
N ILE A 102 0.09 -12.09 -43.20
CA ILE A 102 -0.04 -13.45 -43.75
C ILE A 102 -1.53 -13.73 -44.01
N GLY A 103 -1.83 -14.10 -45.25
CA GLY A 103 -3.20 -14.29 -45.71
C GLY A 103 -3.94 -12.98 -46.02
N ASP A 104 -5.23 -13.09 -46.29
CA ASP A 104 -6.15 -11.99 -46.52
C ASP A 104 -7.57 -12.37 -46.03
N GLU A 105 -8.57 -11.53 -46.31
CA GLU A 105 -9.97 -11.75 -45.93
C GLU A 105 -10.54 -13.09 -46.44
N VAL A 106 -10.11 -13.52 -47.64
CA VAL A 106 -10.61 -14.69 -48.37
C VAL A 106 -9.69 -15.89 -48.19
N ASN A 107 -8.38 -15.67 -48.23
CA ASN A 107 -7.34 -16.68 -48.10
C ASN A 107 -6.73 -16.51 -46.71
N TYR A 108 -7.38 -17.11 -45.72
CA TYR A 108 -7.02 -16.99 -44.31
C TYR A 108 -6.21 -18.19 -43.83
N PHE A 109 -5.51 -18.01 -42.71
CA PHE A 109 -4.68 -19.04 -42.13
C PHE A 109 -5.52 -20.00 -41.28
N THR A 110 -5.38 -21.30 -41.53
CA THR A 110 -6.08 -22.40 -40.85
C THR A 110 -5.12 -23.44 -40.26
N GLY A 111 -3.82 -23.19 -40.41
CA GLY A 111 -2.74 -24.09 -40.00
C GLY A 111 -2.35 -23.94 -38.53
N VAL A 112 -1.17 -24.47 -38.21
CA VAL A 112 -0.55 -24.39 -36.88
C VAL A 112 0.71 -23.54 -36.96
N LEU A 113 0.89 -22.56 -36.07
CA LEU A 113 2.17 -21.89 -35.85
C LEU A 113 2.62 -22.08 -34.40
N ASP A 114 3.68 -22.86 -34.20
CA ASP A 114 4.37 -23.02 -32.93
C ASP A 114 5.63 -22.14 -32.92
N GLY A 115 5.60 -21.05 -32.18
CA GLY A 115 6.75 -20.18 -31.99
C GLY A 115 7.89 -20.84 -31.21
N ALA A 116 7.65 -21.97 -30.53
CA ALA A 116 8.65 -22.69 -29.74
C ALA A 116 9.40 -21.81 -28.71
N GLY A 117 8.79 -20.71 -28.27
CA GLY A 117 9.37 -19.71 -27.38
C GLY A 117 10.18 -18.60 -28.06
N HIS A 118 10.33 -18.65 -29.39
CA HIS A 118 11.07 -17.65 -30.17
C HIS A 118 10.28 -16.38 -30.44
N SER A 119 11.00 -15.31 -30.77
CA SER A 119 10.42 -14.01 -31.09
C SER A 119 10.40 -13.66 -32.58
N ILE A 120 9.45 -12.79 -32.95
CA ILE A 120 9.45 -12.03 -34.19
C ILE A 120 9.46 -10.54 -33.81
N ASP A 121 10.54 -9.84 -34.16
CA ASP A 121 10.83 -8.51 -33.63
C ASP A 121 10.72 -7.43 -34.71
N GLY A 122 10.11 -6.30 -34.38
CA GLY A 122 10.15 -5.06 -35.16
C GLY A 122 9.26 -5.02 -36.40
N LEU A 123 8.16 -5.79 -36.42
CA LEU A 123 7.18 -5.73 -37.51
C LEU A 123 6.52 -4.35 -37.56
N ASN A 124 6.65 -3.66 -38.69
CA ASN A 124 6.06 -2.34 -38.89
C ASN A 124 5.26 -2.30 -40.19
N ALA A 125 4.03 -1.76 -40.16
CA ALA A 125 3.21 -1.56 -41.33
C ALA A 125 2.29 -0.36 -41.13
N SER A 126 2.23 0.53 -42.11
CA SER A 126 1.34 1.70 -42.08
C SER A 126 0.62 1.82 -43.43
N ASP A 127 -0.66 1.44 -43.43
CA ASP A 127 -1.57 1.60 -44.56
C ASP A 127 -2.98 1.87 -44.01
N GLU A 128 -3.31 3.15 -43.84
CA GLU A 128 -4.62 3.63 -43.36
C GLU A 128 -5.81 3.19 -44.24
N GLY A 129 -5.57 2.59 -45.42
CA GLY A 129 -6.60 2.00 -46.27
C GLY A 129 -6.74 0.49 -46.16
N LEU A 130 -5.87 -0.19 -45.40
CA LEU A 130 -5.93 -1.64 -45.19
C LEU A 130 -6.99 -1.97 -44.13
N GLU A 131 -7.78 -3.02 -44.35
CA GLU A 131 -8.86 -3.41 -43.45
C GLU A 131 -8.53 -4.58 -42.51
N TYR A 132 -7.46 -5.34 -42.71
CA TYR A 132 -7.14 -6.50 -41.86
C TYR A 132 -5.64 -6.49 -41.59
N MET A 133 -5.25 -6.11 -40.38
CA MET A 133 -3.85 -5.89 -40.02
C MET A 133 -3.43 -6.69 -38.79
N GLY A 134 -2.28 -7.35 -38.91
CA GLY A 134 -1.60 -8.12 -37.89
C GLY A 134 -0.44 -8.93 -38.47
N LEU A 135 0.15 -9.83 -37.68
CA LEU A 135 0.99 -10.90 -38.25
C LEU A 135 0.18 -11.69 -39.29
N PHE A 136 -1.07 -12.01 -38.95
CA PHE A 136 -2.06 -12.61 -39.83
C PHE A 136 -3.17 -11.62 -40.17
N ALA A 137 -3.69 -11.67 -41.39
CA ALA A 137 -4.91 -10.92 -41.73
C ALA A 137 -6.12 -11.53 -41.02
N ARG A 138 -6.29 -12.84 -41.13
CA ARG A 138 -7.40 -13.61 -40.54
C ARG A 138 -6.96 -15.03 -40.16
N LEU A 139 -7.45 -15.49 -39.02
CA LEU A 139 -7.35 -16.86 -38.51
C LEU A 139 -8.73 -17.52 -38.53
N ASP A 140 -8.82 -18.79 -38.93
CA ASP A 140 -10.05 -19.60 -38.90
C ASP A 140 -9.68 -21.06 -38.62
N GLY A 141 -10.10 -21.61 -37.47
CA GLY A 141 -9.71 -22.97 -37.07
C GLY A 141 -8.20 -23.15 -36.87
N ALA A 142 -7.45 -22.06 -36.70
CA ALA A 142 -5.99 -22.07 -36.60
C ALA A 142 -5.53 -22.34 -35.17
N VAL A 143 -4.28 -22.80 -35.02
CA VAL A 143 -3.62 -22.94 -33.71
C VAL A 143 -2.35 -22.12 -33.68
N ILE A 144 -2.28 -21.09 -32.84
CA ILE A 144 -1.10 -20.26 -32.64
C ILE A 144 -0.60 -20.43 -31.21
N LYS A 145 0.68 -20.78 -31.04
CA LYS A 145 1.23 -20.98 -29.70
C LYS A 145 2.69 -20.63 -29.49
N ASN A 146 3.06 -20.35 -28.24
CA ASN A 146 4.44 -20.17 -27.77
C ASN A 146 5.23 -19.12 -28.58
N LEU A 147 4.62 -17.98 -28.88
CA LEU A 147 5.15 -16.99 -29.81
C LEU A 147 5.29 -15.63 -29.15
N ASN A 148 6.44 -14.99 -29.33
CA ASN A 148 6.67 -13.61 -28.91
C ASN A 148 6.65 -12.67 -30.13
N LEU A 149 5.85 -11.61 -30.12
CA LEU A 149 5.92 -10.50 -31.10
C LEU A 149 6.38 -9.23 -30.40
N ASN A 150 7.60 -8.77 -30.66
CA ASN A 150 8.16 -7.62 -29.95
C ASN A 150 8.21 -6.37 -30.82
N GLY A 151 7.78 -5.24 -30.27
CA GLY A 151 7.90 -3.94 -30.93
C GLY A 151 7.11 -3.84 -32.25
N VAL A 152 5.90 -4.40 -32.27
CA VAL A 152 4.96 -4.24 -33.39
C VAL A 152 4.56 -2.77 -33.53
N SER A 153 4.45 -2.26 -34.76
CA SER A 153 3.93 -0.93 -35.07
C SER A 153 2.99 -1.01 -36.27
N PHE A 154 1.69 -1.10 -36.02
CA PHE A 154 0.71 -1.28 -37.08
C PHE A 154 -0.32 -0.14 -37.14
N THR A 155 -0.48 0.45 -38.32
CA THR A 155 -1.54 1.43 -38.62
C THR A 155 -2.38 0.92 -39.79
N ALA A 156 -3.68 0.79 -39.58
CA ALA A 156 -4.65 0.35 -40.58
C ALA A 156 -6.04 0.94 -40.33
N GLN A 157 -6.99 0.79 -41.27
CA GLN A 157 -8.32 1.37 -41.14
C GLN A 157 -9.15 0.70 -40.04
N ARG A 158 -9.29 -0.64 -40.08
CA ARG A 158 -10.17 -1.41 -39.19
C ARG A 158 -9.59 -2.81 -39.00
N TYR A 159 -10.16 -3.60 -38.09
CA TYR A 159 -9.71 -4.97 -37.73
C TYR A 159 -8.19 -5.03 -37.58
N VAL A 160 -7.69 -4.36 -36.55
CA VAL A 160 -6.27 -4.19 -36.30
C VAL A 160 -5.91 -4.88 -35.00
N GLY A 161 -4.94 -5.79 -35.04
CA GLY A 161 -4.33 -6.37 -33.85
C GLY A 161 -2.88 -6.78 -34.10
N ALA A 162 -2.08 -6.94 -33.05
CA ALA A 162 -0.67 -7.31 -33.23
C ALA A 162 -0.53 -8.73 -33.80
N LEU A 163 -1.36 -9.67 -33.35
CA LEU A 163 -1.37 -11.04 -33.86
C LEU A 163 -2.22 -11.17 -35.11
N ALA A 164 -3.49 -10.73 -35.06
CA ALA A 164 -4.40 -10.89 -36.17
C ALA A 164 -5.40 -9.73 -36.28
N GLY A 165 -5.82 -9.43 -37.51
CA GLY A 165 -6.95 -8.53 -37.72
C GLY A 165 -8.27 -9.17 -37.27
N ARG A 166 -8.51 -10.42 -37.68
CA ARG A 166 -9.66 -11.23 -37.28
C ARG A 166 -9.29 -12.65 -36.85
N SER A 167 -9.99 -13.21 -35.86
CA SER A 167 -9.90 -14.62 -35.47
C SER A 167 -11.29 -15.27 -35.38
N GLU A 168 -11.42 -16.49 -35.88
CA GLU A 168 -12.62 -17.31 -35.82
C GLU A 168 -12.27 -18.75 -35.42
N ALA A 169 -13.04 -19.37 -34.53
CA ALA A 169 -12.95 -20.79 -34.16
C ALA A 169 -11.52 -21.31 -33.89
N SER A 170 -10.61 -20.44 -33.43
CA SER A 170 -9.17 -20.71 -33.35
C SER A 170 -8.72 -20.98 -31.91
N GLN A 171 -7.48 -21.43 -31.74
CA GLN A 171 -6.83 -21.62 -30.43
C GLN A 171 -5.55 -20.79 -30.37
N ILE A 172 -5.46 -19.90 -29.39
CA ILE A 172 -4.32 -18.99 -29.22
C ILE A 172 -3.82 -19.12 -27.78
N GLU A 173 -2.62 -19.67 -27.61
CA GLU A 173 -2.05 -19.97 -26.29
C GLU A 173 -0.58 -19.52 -26.12
N HIS A 174 -0.24 -18.94 -24.97
CA HIS A 174 1.14 -18.48 -24.69
C HIS A 174 1.72 -17.57 -25.79
N VAL A 175 0.90 -16.65 -26.30
CA VAL A 175 1.32 -15.61 -27.22
C VAL A 175 1.52 -14.31 -26.47
N TYR A 176 2.71 -13.74 -26.59
CA TYR A 176 3.09 -12.49 -25.93
C TYR A 176 3.42 -11.43 -26.97
N VAL A 177 2.68 -10.33 -26.97
CA VAL A 177 2.84 -9.24 -27.95
C VAL A 177 3.17 -7.92 -27.26
N SER A 178 4.02 -7.10 -27.88
CA SER A 178 4.30 -5.73 -27.43
C SER A 178 4.43 -4.76 -28.59
N GLY A 179 4.12 -3.48 -28.36
CA GLY A 179 4.24 -2.43 -29.37
C GLY A 179 3.07 -1.46 -29.39
N GLN A 180 2.66 -1.03 -30.58
CA GLN A 180 1.55 -0.11 -30.81
C GLN A 180 0.72 -0.55 -32.01
N VAL A 181 -0.60 -0.43 -31.88
CA VAL A 181 -1.56 -0.58 -32.98
C VAL A 181 -2.46 0.64 -33.05
N GLN A 182 -2.82 1.03 -34.28
CA GLN A 182 -3.66 2.18 -34.54
C GLN A 182 -4.69 1.88 -35.63
N GLY A 183 -5.95 2.22 -35.40
CA GLY A 183 -7.03 2.11 -36.39
C GLY A 183 -8.33 2.81 -35.97
N ASP A 184 -9.36 2.75 -36.81
CA ASP A 184 -10.66 3.41 -36.58
C ASP A 184 -11.69 2.49 -35.90
N SER A 185 -11.68 1.18 -36.18
CA SER A 185 -12.72 0.31 -35.63
C SER A 185 -12.29 -1.15 -35.50
N ARG A 186 -12.72 -1.82 -34.42
CA ARG A 186 -12.27 -3.17 -34.03
C ARG A 186 -10.75 -3.21 -33.91
N VAL A 187 -10.24 -2.46 -32.94
CA VAL A 187 -8.81 -2.32 -32.69
C VAL A 187 -8.51 -2.96 -31.34
N GLY A 188 -7.72 -4.05 -31.37
CA GLY A 188 -7.34 -4.80 -30.18
C GLY A 188 -5.82 -4.91 -30.05
N GLY A 189 -5.29 -4.92 -28.83
CA GLY A 189 -3.84 -5.12 -28.64
C GLY A 189 -3.33 -6.44 -29.24
N LEU A 190 -4.10 -7.53 -29.11
CA LEU A 190 -3.79 -8.83 -29.68
C LEU A 190 -4.56 -9.09 -30.98
N VAL A 191 -5.89 -8.96 -30.95
CA VAL A 191 -6.78 -9.25 -32.10
C VAL A 191 -7.82 -8.15 -32.28
N GLY A 192 -8.02 -7.70 -33.52
CA GLY A 192 -9.04 -6.67 -33.81
C GLY A 192 -10.48 -7.13 -33.53
N ARG A 193 -10.91 -8.21 -34.18
CA ARG A 193 -12.21 -8.88 -33.95
C ARG A 193 -12.04 -10.38 -33.74
N SER A 194 -12.72 -10.94 -32.75
CA SER A 194 -12.71 -12.37 -32.45
C SER A 194 -14.11 -12.96 -32.39
N GLU A 195 -14.20 -14.24 -32.74
CA GLU A 195 -15.44 -15.03 -32.73
C GLU A 195 -15.12 -16.51 -32.43
N GLU A 196 -15.83 -17.13 -31.48
CA GLU A 196 -15.70 -18.56 -31.11
C GLU A 196 -14.25 -19.04 -30.84
N THR A 197 -13.33 -18.13 -30.48
CA THR A 197 -11.90 -18.41 -30.32
C THR A 197 -11.55 -18.62 -28.86
N GLN A 198 -10.61 -19.54 -28.60
CA GLN A 198 -10.08 -19.84 -27.27
C GLN A 198 -8.75 -19.14 -27.05
N TYR A 199 -8.67 -18.31 -26.02
CA TYR A 199 -7.47 -17.58 -25.62
C TYR A 199 -7.01 -18.05 -24.23
N THR A 200 -5.83 -18.66 -24.16
CA THR A 200 -5.26 -19.14 -22.89
C THR A 200 -3.87 -18.57 -22.64
N ASN A 201 -3.64 -17.95 -21.47
CA ASN A 201 -2.30 -17.52 -21.02
C ASN A 201 -1.56 -16.58 -21.99
N ASN A 202 -2.27 -15.67 -22.66
CA ASN A 202 -1.67 -14.69 -23.57
C ASN A 202 -1.44 -13.35 -22.88
N LYS A 203 -0.49 -12.55 -23.41
CA LYS A 203 -0.18 -11.21 -22.89
C LYS A 203 -0.08 -10.19 -24.01
N ALA A 204 -0.82 -9.08 -23.89
CA ALA A 204 -0.74 -7.93 -24.77
C ALA A 204 -0.22 -6.69 -24.01
N ASN A 205 1.03 -6.31 -24.28
CA ASN A 205 1.60 -5.03 -23.85
C ASN A 205 1.65 -4.05 -25.03
N VAL A 206 0.48 -3.74 -25.58
CA VAL A 206 0.33 -2.99 -26.83
C VAL A 206 -0.49 -1.74 -26.57
N THR A 207 0.07 -0.58 -26.90
CA THR A 207 -0.70 0.67 -26.90
C THR A 207 -1.68 0.63 -28.07
N VAL A 208 -2.97 0.74 -27.76
CA VAL A 208 -4.06 0.79 -28.74
C VAL A 208 -4.45 2.25 -28.91
N ALA A 209 -4.42 2.77 -30.13
CA ALA A 209 -4.76 4.17 -30.40
C ALA A 209 -5.82 4.30 -31.50
N ALA A 210 -6.71 5.28 -31.36
CA ALA A 210 -7.61 5.66 -32.44
C ALA A 210 -6.83 6.38 -33.55
N LEU A 211 -7.12 6.01 -34.81
CA LEU A 211 -6.58 6.69 -35.98
C LEU A 211 -7.30 8.02 -36.20
N ASN A 212 -8.63 7.99 -36.31
CA ASN A 212 -9.50 9.17 -36.46
C ASN A 212 -10.37 9.42 -35.22
N ASP A 213 -11.09 10.56 -35.22
CA ASP A 213 -11.91 10.99 -34.08
C ASP A 213 -13.17 10.14 -33.89
N GLU A 214 -13.62 9.45 -34.94
CA GLU A 214 -14.78 8.56 -34.96
C GLU A 214 -14.33 7.11 -35.09
N GLY A 215 -14.83 6.24 -34.21
CA GLY A 215 -14.44 4.84 -34.19
C GLY A 215 -15.20 4.00 -33.18
N GLN A 216 -15.05 2.68 -33.24
CA GLN A 216 -15.81 1.76 -32.38
C GLN A 216 -14.99 0.52 -32.01
N ASP A 217 -15.18 0.02 -30.80
CA ASP A 217 -14.63 -1.25 -30.31
C ASP A 217 -13.10 -1.20 -30.14
N TYR A 218 -12.64 -0.48 -29.11
CA TYR A 218 -11.23 -0.36 -28.75
C TYR A 218 -10.93 -1.15 -27.48
N GLY A 219 -10.07 -2.17 -27.56
CA GLY A 219 -9.73 -3.01 -26.42
C GLY A 219 -8.24 -3.25 -26.25
N GLY A 220 -7.71 -3.18 -25.03
CA GLY A 220 -6.29 -3.45 -24.77
C GLY A 220 -5.85 -4.88 -25.13
N PHE A 221 -6.80 -5.83 -25.20
CA PHE A 221 -6.59 -7.20 -25.65
C PHE A 221 -7.33 -7.48 -26.97
N ILE A 222 -8.65 -7.32 -27.00
CA ILE A 222 -9.50 -7.54 -28.19
C ILE A 222 -10.41 -6.35 -28.43
N GLY A 223 -10.51 -5.89 -29.68
CA GLY A 223 -11.45 -4.82 -30.04
C GLY A 223 -12.90 -5.25 -29.82
N ARG A 224 -13.35 -6.29 -30.56
CA ARG A 224 -14.68 -6.91 -30.39
C ARG A 224 -14.58 -8.42 -30.20
N SER A 225 -15.25 -8.94 -29.17
CA SER A 225 -15.29 -10.36 -28.78
C SER A 225 -16.69 -10.92 -28.97
N THR A 226 -16.83 -12.13 -29.53
CA THR A 226 -18.13 -12.79 -29.74
C THR A 226 -18.03 -14.29 -29.46
N GLU A 227 -18.77 -14.80 -28.47
CA GLU A 227 -18.75 -16.24 -28.10
C GLU A 227 -17.33 -16.80 -27.85
N ASP A 228 -16.37 -15.94 -27.48
CA ASP A 228 -14.99 -16.33 -27.22
C ASP A 228 -14.84 -16.87 -25.79
N VAL A 229 -13.79 -17.66 -25.56
CA VAL A 229 -13.39 -18.14 -24.22
C VAL A 229 -12.03 -17.57 -23.87
N LEU A 230 -11.98 -16.66 -22.89
CA LEU A 230 -10.77 -15.96 -22.47
C LEU A 230 -10.37 -16.36 -21.05
N ILE A 231 -9.28 -17.11 -20.91
CA ILE A 231 -8.78 -17.61 -19.63
C ILE A 231 -7.30 -17.25 -19.40
N GLY A 232 -6.98 -16.60 -18.28
CA GLY A 232 -5.58 -16.40 -17.88
C GLY A 232 -4.84 -15.33 -18.69
N ASN A 233 -5.54 -14.41 -19.35
CA ASN A 233 -4.91 -13.44 -20.27
C ASN A 233 -4.68 -12.07 -19.62
N THR A 234 -3.67 -11.34 -20.10
CA THR A 234 -3.29 -10.03 -19.56
C THR A 234 -3.17 -8.97 -20.64
N ALA A 235 -3.77 -7.79 -20.41
CA ALA A 235 -3.51 -6.56 -21.16
C ALA A 235 -2.86 -5.49 -20.28
N THR A 236 -1.73 -4.92 -20.71
CA THR A 236 -1.01 -3.89 -19.94
C THR A 236 -0.79 -2.58 -20.69
N GLY A 237 -1.02 -2.56 -22.01
CA GLY A 237 -0.87 -1.34 -22.81
C GLY A 237 -2.07 -0.40 -22.67
N ASN A 238 -1.84 0.90 -22.85
CA ASN A 238 -2.89 1.91 -22.74
C ASN A 238 -3.83 1.86 -23.96
N VAL A 239 -5.09 2.21 -23.74
CA VAL A 239 -6.10 2.38 -24.79
C VAL A 239 -6.42 3.87 -24.91
N LEU A 240 -6.03 4.47 -26.03
CA LEU A 240 -6.08 5.91 -26.30
C LEU A 240 -7.08 6.19 -27.44
N ALA A 241 -8.36 6.19 -27.11
CA ALA A 241 -9.42 6.53 -28.04
C ALA A 241 -9.63 8.05 -28.12
N LYS A 242 -10.34 8.51 -29.15
CA LYS A 242 -10.57 9.94 -29.44
C LYS A 242 -12.04 10.34 -29.26
N ASP A 243 -12.34 11.62 -29.45
CA ASP A 243 -13.56 12.33 -29.01
C ASP A 243 -14.91 11.66 -29.30
N SER A 244 -15.10 11.03 -30.46
CA SER A 244 -16.36 10.37 -30.82
C SER A 244 -16.23 8.85 -30.90
N SER A 245 -15.20 8.29 -30.28
CA SER A 245 -15.01 6.84 -30.21
C SER A 245 -15.98 6.22 -29.22
N GLU A 246 -16.53 5.06 -29.59
CA GLU A 246 -17.48 4.26 -28.79
C GLU A 246 -16.87 2.92 -28.35
N SER A 247 -17.35 2.39 -27.22
CA SER A 247 -16.99 1.06 -26.69
C SER A 247 -15.48 0.90 -26.46
N ILE A 248 -14.98 1.53 -25.40
CA ILE A 248 -13.56 1.57 -25.04
C ILE A 248 -13.31 0.81 -23.75
N GLY A 249 -12.56 -0.29 -23.82
CA GLY A 249 -12.26 -1.13 -22.68
C GLY A 249 -10.76 -1.40 -22.49
N GLY A 250 -10.30 -1.44 -21.24
CA GLY A 250 -8.91 -1.78 -20.94
C GLY A 250 -8.52 -3.22 -21.34
N PHE A 251 -9.50 -4.13 -21.41
CA PHE A 251 -9.33 -5.49 -21.91
C PHE A 251 -10.07 -5.70 -23.23
N ILE A 252 -11.39 -5.50 -23.25
CA ILE A 252 -12.25 -5.73 -24.42
C ILE A 252 -13.06 -4.46 -24.72
N GLY A 253 -13.05 -4.00 -25.98
CA GLY A 253 -13.87 -2.86 -26.40
C GLY A 253 -15.37 -3.17 -26.31
N GLN A 254 -15.83 -4.13 -27.12
CA GLN A 254 -17.20 -4.66 -27.07
C GLN A 254 -17.19 -6.18 -26.82
N LEU A 255 -17.98 -6.64 -25.84
CA LEU A 255 -18.14 -8.04 -25.48
C LEU A 255 -19.56 -8.53 -25.80
N ASN A 256 -19.67 -9.55 -26.65
CA ASN A 256 -20.92 -10.23 -26.96
C ASN A 256 -20.79 -11.71 -26.59
N ASP A 257 -21.59 -12.18 -25.63
CA ASP A 257 -21.72 -13.61 -25.30
C ASP A 257 -20.40 -14.38 -25.02
N SER A 258 -19.34 -13.68 -24.63
CA SER A 258 -18.01 -14.27 -24.40
C SER A 258 -17.76 -14.55 -22.93
N VAL A 259 -17.11 -15.68 -22.63
CA VAL A 259 -16.73 -16.07 -21.27
C VAL A 259 -15.37 -15.46 -20.93
N THR A 260 -15.29 -14.75 -19.81
CA THR A 260 -14.02 -14.20 -19.30
C THR A 260 -13.74 -14.72 -17.91
N SER A 261 -12.64 -15.46 -17.76
CA SER A 261 -12.19 -15.95 -16.45
C SER A 261 -10.71 -15.68 -16.21
N ARG A 262 -10.32 -15.20 -15.03
CA ARG A 262 -8.90 -15.03 -14.67
C ARG A 262 -8.14 -14.15 -15.66
N ASN A 263 -8.71 -13.02 -16.08
CA ASN A 263 -8.02 -12.06 -16.94
C ASN A 263 -7.71 -10.75 -16.20
N SER A 264 -6.73 -10.01 -16.70
CA SER A 264 -6.27 -8.76 -16.06
C SER A 264 -6.07 -7.63 -17.07
N ALA A 265 -6.51 -6.42 -16.75
CA ALA A 265 -6.20 -5.20 -17.50
C ALA A 265 -5.56 -4.13 -16.62
N THR A 266 -4.37 -3.65 -16.97
CA THR A 266 -3.64 -2.67 -16.15
C THR A 266 -3.29 -1.38 -16.89
N GLY A 267 -3.52 -1.32 -18.19
CA GLY A 267 -3.29 -0.12 -18.99
C GLY A 267 -4.40 0.92 -18.78
N ASN A 268 -4.03 2.19 -18.84
CA ASN A 268 -4.99 3.29 -18.72
C ASN A 268 -5.92 3.33 -19.94
N VAL A 269 -7.16 3.77 -19.72
CA VAL A 269 -8.19 3.87 -20.75
C VAL A 269 -8.61 5.33 -20.90
N GLU A 270 -8.51 5.87 -22.10
CA GLU A 270 -8.92 7.23 -22.44
C GLU A 270 -9.94 7.18 -23.59
N GLY A 271 -11.05 7.89 -23.44
CA GLY A 271 -12.12 7.94 -24.45
C GLY A 271 -13.29 8.84 -24.05
N ASN A 272 -14.45 8.70 -24.71
CA ASN A 272 -15.60 9.57 -24.47
C ASN A 272 -16.98 8.87 -24.43
N LEU A 273 -17.24 7.82 -25.22
CA LEU A 273 -18.56 7.16 -25.33
C LEU A 273 -18.47 5.67 -24.94
N SER A 274 -19.09 5.26 -23.82
CA SER A 274 -18.98 3.90 -23.21
C SER A 274 -17.55 3.47 -22.87
N ILE A 275 -17.07 3.81 -21.66
CA ILE A 275 -15.70 3.55 -21.21
C ILE A 275 -15.69 2.65 -19.97
N GLY A 276 -14.93 1.55 -20.02
CA GLY A 276 -14.69 0.69 -18.87
C GLY A 276 -13.21 0.32 -18.68
N GLY A 277 -12.76 0.24 -17.43
CA GLY A 277 -11.39 -0.22 -17.14
C GLY A 277 -11.12 -1.65 -17.56
N PHE A 278 -12.16 -2.49 -17.70
CA PHE A 278 -12.06 -3.85 -18.24
C PHE A 278 -12.82 -3.99 -19.57
N ILE A 279 -14.13 -3.72 -19.58
CA ILE A 279 -15.00 -3.85 -20.76
C ILE A 279 -15.65 -2.50 -21.10
N GLY A 280 -15.56 -2.05 -22.35
CA GLY A 280 -16.20 -0.81 -22.79
C GLY A 280 -17.72 -0.95 -22.84
N GLU A 281 -18.19 -1.87 -23.66
CA GLU A 281 -19.61 -2.17 -23.84
C GLU A 281 -19.86 -3.67 -23.84
N MET A 282 -21.05 -4.08 -23.37
CA MET A 282 -21.46 -5.48 -23.29
C MET A 282 -22.89 -5.66 -23.75
N GLU A 283 -23.09 -6.71 -24.54
CA GLU A 283 -24.38 -7.27 -24.92
C GLU A 283 -24.39 -8.77 -24.56
N TYR A 284 -25.51 -9.28 -24.08
CA TYR A 284 -25.67 -10.71 -23.83
C TYR A 284 -27.04 -11.22 -24.27
N SER A 285 -27.02 -12.42 -24.85
CA SER A 285 -28.18 -13.18 -25.30
C SER A 285 -28.11 -14.65 -24.89
N LEU A 286 -26.98 -15.12 -24.35
CA LEU A 286 -26.72 -16.49 -23.91
C LEU A 286 -26.26 -16.55 -22.44
N ASP A 287 -26.43 -17.72 -21.81
CA ASP A 287 -25.91 -18.00 -20.46
C ASP A 287 -24.36 -17.98 -20.46
N HIS A 288 -23.74 -17.04 -19.74
CA HIS A 288 -22.29 -16.99 -19.60
C HIS A 288 -21.81 -16.28 -18.31
N SER A 289 -20.49 -16.30 -18.07
CA SER A 289 -19.87 -15.69 -16.89
C SER A 289 -18.72 -14.74 -17.20
N ILE A 290 -18.62 -13.73 -16.34
CA ILE A 290 -17.51 -12.81 -16.21
C ILE A 290 -17.01 -12.95 -14.78
N ASP A 291 -15.96 -13.74 -14.61
CA ASP A 291 -15.50 -14.15 -13.29
C ASP A 291 -14.01 -14.04 -13.05
N ASN A 292 -13.65 -13.71 -11.81
CA ASN A 292 -12.25 -13.72 -11.40
C ASN A 292 -11.34 -12.80 -12.23
N ASN A 293 -11.85 -11.67 -12.72
CA ASN A 293 -11.07 -10.73 -13.52
C ASN A 293 -10.73 -9.47 -12.71
N TYR A 294 -9.68 -8.76 -13.11
CA TYR A 294 -9.39 -7.47 -12.49
C TYR A 294 -8.93 -6.39 -13.46
N ALA A 295 -9.25 -5.14 -13.12
CA ALA A 295 -8.76 -3.96 -13.82
C ALA A 295 -8.15 -2.94 -12.85
N THR A 296 -6.94 -2.46 -13.15
CA THR A 296 -6.23 -1.48 -12.31
C THR A 296 -5.86 -0.21 -13.05
N GLY A 297 -6.01 -0.18 -14.38
CA GLY A 297 -5.76 1.00 -15.18
C GLY A 297 -6.78 2.10 -14.87
N SER A 298 -6.32 3.36 -14.85
CA SER A 298 -7.21 4.50 -14.63
C SER A 298 -8.01 4.81 -15.88
N VAL A 299 -9.25 5.25 -15.68
CA VAL A 299 -10.18 5.67 -16.73
C VAL A 299 -10.18 7.19 -16.82
N PHE A 300 -9.94 7.72 -18.01
CA PHE A 300 -9.90 9.15 -18.31
C PHE A 300 -10.95 9.49 -19.36
N THR A 301 -11.67 10.59 -19.14
CA THR A 301 -12.44 11.22 -20.22
C THR A 301 -11.70 12.43 -20.76
N ASN A 302 -11.76 12.63 -22.07
CA ASN A 302 -10.99 13.67 -22.76
C ASN A 302 -11.61 15.08 -22.74
N GLY A 303 -12.82 15.25 -22.19
CA GLY A 303 -13.41 16.54 -21.81
C GLY A 303 -14.10 17.36 -22.92
N GLU A 304 -15.21 18.02 -22.56
CA GLU A 304 -16.02 18.99 -23.31
C GLU A 304 -16.42 18.66 -24.77
N GLY A 305 -16.94 17.46 -25.04
CA GLY A 305 -17.85 17.32 -26.17
C GLY A 305 -19.09 18.19 -25.92
N GLN A 306 -19.32 19.25 -26.71
CA GLN A 306 -20.62 19.92 -26.70
C GLN A 306 -21.68 18.88 -27.05
N TRP A 307 -22.61 18.64 -26.13
CA TRP A 307 -23.83 17.89 -26.37
C TRP A 307 -24.69 18.77 -27.26
N ASP A 308 -24.42 18.78 -28.56
CA ASP A 308 -25.40 19.33 -29.47
C ASP A 308 -26.65 18.44 -29.41
N ASP A 309 -27.80 19.10 -29.43
CA ASP A 309 -29.15 18.54 -29.27
C ASP A 309 -29.52 17.46 -30.30
N ASN A 310 -28.59 16.96 -31.10
CA ASN A 310 -28.82 15.88 -32.05
C ASN A 310 -27.53 15.07 -32.29
N SER A 311 -27.37 13.94 -31.58
CA SER A 311 -27.12 12.59 -32.16
C SER A 311 -26.03 11.70 -31.53
N TYR A 312 -25.41 12.03 -30.40
CA TYR A 312 -24.52 11.07 -29.69
C TYR A 312 -25.06 10.79 -28.27
N GLY A 313 -25.17 9.50 -27.92
CA GLY A 313 -25.84 9.00 -26.71
C GLY A 313 -25.17 9.44 -25.40
N ALA A 314 -25.83 9.18 -24.26
CA ALA A 314 -25.25 9.46 -22.94
C ALA A 314 -23.91 8.72 -22.75
N ALA A 315 -22.88 9.43 -22.30
CA ALA A 315 -21.56 8.85 -22.06
C ALA A 315 -21.55 7.96 -20.80
N PHE A 316 -21.56 6.64 -20.95
CA PHE A 316 -21.48 5.71 -19.81
C PHE A 316 -20.03 5.45 -19.39
N ILE A 317 -19.69 5.79 -18.15
CA ILE A 317 -18.31 5.65 -17.64
C ILE A 317 -18.32 4.74 -16.41
N GLY A 318 -17.70 3.57 -16.51
CA GLY A 318 -17.61 2.61 -15.42
C GLY A 318 -16.18 2.24 -15.06
N GLY A 319 -15.93 1.96 -13.78
CA GLY A 319 -14.62 1.47 -13.36
C GLY A 319 -14.28 0.13 -14.02
N PHE A 320 -15.22 -0.81 -14.07
CA PHE A 320 -15.02 -2.14 -14.65
C PHE A 320 -15.70 -2.30 -16.00
N ILE A 321 -17.01 -2.01 -16.10
CA ILE A 321 -17.81 -2.07 -17.33
C ILE A 321 -18.36 -0.67 -17.64
N GLY A 322 -18.15 -0.15 -18.85
CA GLY A 322 -18.72 1.14 -19.26
C GLY A 322 -20.23 1.07 -19.39
N ASN A 323 -20.70 0.38 -20.44
CA ASN A 323 -22.12 0.18 -20.71
C ASN A 323 -22.49 -1.31 -20.71
N LEU A 324 -23.50 -1.68 -19.93
CA LEU A 324 -24.12 -3.00 -19.95
C LEU A 324 -25.52 -2.90 -20.57
N ASN A 325 -25.64 -3.31 -21.83
CA ASN A 325 -26.91 -3.35 -22.57
C ASN A 325 -27.56 -4.72 -22.44
N VAL A 326 -28.87 -4.72 -22.20
CA VAL A 326 -29.69 -5.92 -22.14
C VAL A 326 -30.55 -5.98 -23.40
N GLU A 327 -30.22 -6.86 -24.33
CA GLU A 327 -31.10 -7.19 -25.46
C GLU A 327 -31.99 -8.38 -25.07
N THR A 328 -33.19 -8.11 -24.56
CA THR A 328 -34.16 -9.19 -24.36
C THR A 328 -34.76 -9.59 -25.71
N GLU A 329 -34.26 -10.65 -26.36
CA GLU A 329 -35.12 -11.39 -27.29
C GLU A 329 -36.25 -12.04 -26.48
N GLU A 330 -37.50 -11.80 -26.87
CA GLU A 330 -38.72 -12.05 -26.07
C GLU A 330 -38.97 -13.52 -25.61
N ASP A 331 -38.11 -14.50 -25.94
CA ASP A 331 -38.45 -15.93 -25.81
C ASP A 331 -37.46 -16.85 -25.06
N VAL A 332 -36.28 -16.39 -24.58
CA VAL A 332 -35.38 -17.22 -23.75
C VAL A 332 -34.71 -16.40 -22.63
N PRO A 333 -34.90 -16.72 -21.34
CA PRO A 333 -34.21 -16.01 -20.26
C PRO A 333 -32.74 -16.46 -20.17
N ALA A 334 -31.84 -15.73 -20.81
CA ALA A 334 -30.40 -15.87 -20.59
C ALA A 334 -30.00 -15.32 -19.21
N THR A 335 -29.08 -15.98 -18.51
CA THR A 335 -28.58 -15.60 -17.19
C THR A 335 -27.11 -15.22 -17.28
N LEU A 336 -26.76 -14.01 -16.85
CA LEU A 336 -25.40 -13.50 -16.82
C LEU A 336 -24.85 -13.48 -15.39
N PHE A 337 -23.72 -14.15 -15.15
CA PHE A 337 -23.01 -14.10 -13.86
C PHE A 337 -21.81 -13.16 -13.92
N ILE A 338 -21.84 -12.07 -13.16
CA ILE A 338 -20.69 -11.18 -12.97
C ILE A 338 -20.21 -11.37 -11.53
N LYS A 339 -19.11 -12.08 -11.33
CA LYS A 339 -18.66 -12.47 -9.98
C LYS A 339 -17.17 -12.43 -9.72
N ASN A 340 -16.78 -12.16 -8.48
CA ASN A 340 -15.38 -12.19 -8.05
C ASN A 340 -14.46 -11.29 -8.90
N ASN A 341 -14.97 -10.16 -9.38
CA ASN A 341 -14.17 -9.21 -10.15
C ASN A 341 -13.79 -8.01 -9.29
N TYR A 342 -12.71 -7.33 -9.62
CA TYR A 342 -12.43 -6.05 -8.97
C TYR A 342 -11.87 -4.96 -9.88
N TYR A 343 -12.13 -3.71 -9.49
CA TYR A 343 -11.53 -2.52 -10.09
C TYR A 343 -10.79 -1.70 -9.04
N SER A 344 -9.58 -1.24 -9.35
CA SER A 344 -8.77 -0.42 -8.44
C SER A 344 -8.12 0.80 -9.08
N GLY A 345 -8.49 1.13 -10.32
CA GLY A 345 -8.04 2.35 -10.99
C GLY A 345 -8.79 3.60 -10.52
N SER A 346 -8.27 4.77 -10.85
CA SER A 346 -9.00 6.03 -10.64
C SER A 346 -9.91 6.34 -11.83
N ILE A 347 -11.03 7.02 -11.58
CA ILE A 347 -11.93 7.51 -12.64
C ILE A 347 -11.83 9.04 -12.68
N TYR A 348 -11.31 9.55 -13.79
CA TYR A 348 -11.20 10.98 -14.11
C TYR A 348 -12.22 11.33 -15.18
N ALA A 349 -13.49 11.37 -14.80
CA ALA A 349 -14.51 12.00 -15.63
C ALA A 349 -14.34 13.53 -15.50
N GLY A 350 -14.14 14.24 -16.62
CA GLY A 350 -14.29 15.69 -16.69
C GLY A 350 -15.69 16.14 -16.22
N ALA A 351 -16.07 17.40 -16.38
CA ALA A 351 -17.35 17.96 -15.94
C ALA A 351 -18.63 17.38 -16.64
N ALA A 352 -18.60 16.12 -17.05
CA ALA A 352 -19.75 15.32 -17.42
C ALA A 352 -20.73 15.25 -16.23
N ASP A 353 -22.02 15.34 -16.54
CA ASP A 353 -23.10 15.27 -15.56
C ASP A 353 -22.91 14.00 -14.68
N PRO A 354 -22.83 14.12 -13.33
CA PRO A 354 -22.64 13.00 -12.40
C PRO A 354 -23.73 11.91 -12.47
N THR A 355 -24.69 12.01 -13.38
CA THR A 355 -25.75 11.04 -13.66
C THR A 355 -25.35 9.90 -14.61
N THR A 356 -24.16 9.95 -15.23
CA THR A 356 -23.75 9.01 -16.31
C THR A 356 -22.46 8.22 -16.04
N ALA A 357 -21.83 8.44 -14.88
CA ALA A 357 -20.66 7.70 -14.43
C ALA A 357 -20.99 6.85 -13.20
N GLY A 358 -20.46 5.63 -13.12
CA GLY A 358 -20.65 4.71 -12.00
C GLY A 358 -19.35 4.03 -11.57
N SER A 359 -19.22 3.71 -10.28
CA SER A 359 -17.94 3.26 -9.71
C SER A 359 -17.44 1.92 -10.25
N PHE A 360 -18.35 1.04 -10.68
CA PHE A 360 -18.04 -0.28 -11.22
C PHE A 360 -18.70 -0.53 -12.59
N ILE A 361 -19.99 -0.18 -12.72
CA ILE A 361 -20.72 -0.16 -14.00
C ILE A 361 -21.21 1.25 -14.25
N GLY A 362 -21.00 1.79 -15.46
CA GLY A 362 -21.39 3.14 -15.84
C GLY A 362 -22.88 3.32 -16.16
N SER A 363 -23.53 2.29 -16.72
CA SER A 363 -24.96 2.32 -17.05
C SER A 363 -25.87 1.75 -15.93
N PRO A 364 -27.12 2.23 -15.81
CA PRO A 364 -28.11 1.62 -14.93
C PRO A 364 -28.60 0.29 -15.51
N VAL A 365 -28.69 -0.73 -14.65
CA VAL A 365 -29.09 -2.09 -15.00
C VAL A 365 -30.33 -2.43 -14.18
N SER A 366 -31.40 -2.88 -14.85
CA SER A 366 -32.68 -3.23 -14.22
C SER A 366 -33.10 -4.68 -14.45
N ASP A 367 -32.31 -5.47 -15.19
CA ASP A 367 -32.63 -6.86 -15.46
C ASP A 367 -32.26 -7.78 -14.29
N SER A 368 -33.24 -8.53 -13.81
CA SER A 368 -33.10 -9.52 -12.74
C SER A 368 -32.40 -10.82 -13.15
N SER A 369 -32.16 -11.04 -14.44
CA SER A 369 -31.41 -12.19 -14.96
C SER A 369 -29.90 -12.06 -14.75
N ILE A 370 -29.42 -10.86 -14.41
CA ILE A 370 -28.01 -10.58 -14.15
C ILE A 370 -27.72 -10.75 -12.66
N ILE A 371 -26.76 -11.61 -12.35
CA ILE A 371 -26.39 -11.99 -10.99
C ILE A 371 -25.00 -11.42 -10.66
N PHE A 372 -24.98 -10.40 -9.80
CA PHE A 372 -23.76 -9.79 -9.27
C PHE A 372 -23.35 -10.42 -7.95
N GLN A 373 -22.11 -10.92 -7.82
CA GLN A 373 -21.63 -11.57 -6.59
C GLN A 373 -20.16 -11.27 -6.30
N ASN A 374 -19.86 -10.79 -5.08
CA ASN A 374 -18.48 -10.56 -4.63
C ASN A 374 -17.62 -9.73 -5.60
N ASN A 375 -18.22 -8.74 -6.26
CA ASN A 375 -17.47 -7.77 -7.04
C ASN A 375 -17.09 -6.59 -6.15
N TYR A 376 -15.90 -6.04 -6.36
CA TYR A 376 -15.37 -4.97 -5.52
C TYR A 376 -14.81 -3.81 -6.34
N TRP A 377 -14.84 -2.61 -5.78
CA TRP A 377 -14.08 -1.48 -6.30
C TRP A 377 -13.39 -0.74 -5.17
N ASP A 378 -12.25 -0.13 -5.47
CA ASP A 378 -11.55 0.71 -4.50
C ASP A 378 -12.19 2.10 -4.39
N MET A 379 -12.80 2.38 -3.24
CA MET A 379 -13.50 3.63 -2.99
C MET A 379 -12.60 4.83 -2.74
N ASP A 380 -11.36 4.61 -2.32
CA ASP A 380 -10.40 5.69 -2.08
C ASP A 380 -9.84 6.22 -3.42
N MET A 381 -9.87 5.39 -4.48
CA MET A 381 -9.44 5.76 -5.83
C MET A 381 -10.52 6.47 -6.64
N VAL A 382 -11.77 6.42 -6.20
CA VAL A 382 -12.96 6.96 -6.90
C VAL A 382 -13.84 7.77 -5.91
N PRO A 383 -13.30 8.84 -5.28
CA PRO A 383 -13.88 9.46 -4.08
C PRO A 383 -15.20 10.23 -4.32
N ASN A 384 -15.51 10.59 -5.56
CA ASN A 384 -16.72 11.33 -5.91
C ASN A 384 -17.98 10.45 -5.99
N PHE A 385 -17.83 9.12 -5.93
CA PHE A 385 -18.92 8.14 -6.07
C PHE A 385 -19.17 7.38 -4.77
N ALA A 386 -19.22 8.11 -3.65
CA ALA A 386 -19.16 7.63 -2.26
C ALA A 386 -20.37 6.80 -1.76
N ASP A 387 -21.20 6.24 -2.65
CA ASP A 387 -22.23 5.29 -2.20
C ASP A 387 -21.56 3.93 -1.94
N ASN A 388 -21.58 3.51 -0.68
CA ASN A 388 -20.81 2.39 -0.15
C ASN A 388 -21.36 1.01 -0.56
N GLN A 389 -22.51 0.96 -1.24
CA GLN A 389 -23.05 -0.23 -1.90
C GLN A 389 -23.77 0.15 -3.19
N SER A 390 -23.22 -0.28 -4.33
CA SER A 390 -24.01 -0.42 -5.56
C SER A 390 -24.58 -1.83 -5.61
N GLN A 391 -25.73 -2.01 -6.25
CA GLN A 391 -26.28 -3.35 -6.54
C GLN A 391 -25.32 -4.21 -7.41
N TYR A 392 -24.31 -3.60 -8.05
CA TYR A 392 -23.36 -4.30 -8.94
C TYR A 392 -22.07 -4.76 -8.26
N ALA A 393 -21.59 -3.98 -7.27
CA ALA A 393 -20.32 -4.20 -6.60
C ALA A 393 -20.26 -3.48 -5.24
N SER A 394 -19.48 -4.02 -4.32
CA SER A 394 -19.25 -3.47 -2.98
C SER A 394 -18.03 -2.56 -3.00
N GLY A 395 -18.19 -1.30 -2.63
CA GLY A 395 -17.06 -0.38 -2.48
C GLY A 395 -16.25 -0.74 -1.24
N GLN A 396 -14.92 -0.74 -1.35
CA GLN A 396 -14.00 -1.11 -0.29
C GLN A 396 -12.86 -0.10 -0.23
N THR A 397 -12.38 0.27 0.96
CA THR A 397 -11.20 1.13 1.07
C THR A 397 -9.97 0.41 0.49
N THR A 398 -8.94 1.14 0.07
CA THR A 398 -7.67 0.56 -0.39
C THR A 398 -7.11 -0.41 0.65
N GLN A 399 -7.18 -0.02 1.92
CA GLN A 399 -6.74 -0.89 3.02
C GLN A 399 -7.55 -2.20 3.11
N SER A 400 -8.87 -2.16 2.88
CA SER A 400 -9.73 -3.35 2.87
C SER A 400 -9.43 -4.24 1.66
N MET A 401 -9.23 -3.64 0.49
CA MET A 401 -8.85 -4.33 -0.75
C MET A 401 -7.45 -4.97 -0.70
N HIS A 402 -6.59 -4.57 0.23
CA HIS A 402 -5.28 -5.20 0.47
C HIS A 402 -5.32 -6.31 1.54
N SER A 403 -6.51 -6.65 2.02
CA SER A 403 -6.69 -7.66 3.06
C SER A 403 -7.45 -8.87 2.49
N GLU A 404 -6.83 -10.05 2.54
CA GLU A 404 -7.46 -11.32 2.16
C GLU A 404 -8.81 -11.55 2.87
N TRP A 405 -8.95 -11.02 4.09
CA TRP A 405 -10.21 -11.06 4.85
C TRP A 405 -11.41 -10.49 4.10
N ASN A 406 -11.20 -9.48 3.26
CA ASN A 406 -12.26 -8.85 2.49
C ASN A 406 -12.76 -9.71 1.31
N TYR A 407 -11.99 -10.72 0.93
CA TYR A 407 -12.26 -11.63 -0.18
C TYR A 407 -12.54 -13.05 0.31
N ALA A 408 -13.18 -13.20 1.48
CA ALA A 408 -13.34 -14.49 2.16
C ALA A 408 -14.03 -15.60 1.32
N THR A 409 -14.74 -15.23 0.24
CA THR A 409 -15.37 -16.18 -0.71
C THR A 409 -14.53 -16.49 -1.95
N TRP A 410 -13.41 -15.81 -2.16
CA TRP A 410 -12.50 -16.03 -3.30
C TRP A 410 -11.53 -17.19 -3.01
N ASP A 411 -11.05 -17.84 -4.07
CA ASP A 411 -10.09 -18.94 -3.96
C ASP A 411 -8.65 -18.44 -4.06
N PHE A 412 -8.01 -18.18 -2.91
CA PHE A 412 -6.57 -17.84 -2.84
C PHE A 412 -5.62 -19.04 -2.92
N THR A 413 -6.17 -20.26 -3.00
CA THR A 413 -5.37 -21.48 -3.16
C THR A 413 -5.01 -21.68 -4.62
N ASN A 414 -5.98 -21.54 -5.53
CA ASN A 414 -5.81 -21.88 -6.94
C ASN A 414 -6.01 -20.69 -7.90
N ILE A 415 -6.74 -19.65 -7.51
CA ILE A 415 -7.10 -18.53 -8.39
C ILE A 415 -6.30 -17.28 -8.07
N TRP A 416 -6.42 -16.81 -6.84
CA TRP A 416 -5.89 -15.54 -6.39
C TRP A 416 -4.65 -15.72 -5.52
N ASP A 417 -3.83 -14.68 -5.41
CA ASP A 417 -2.65 -14.62 -4.55
C ASP A 417 -2.45 -13.19 -4.05
N PHE A 418 -1.89 -13.05 -2.85
CA PHE A 418 -1.35 -11.77 -2.37
C PHE A 418 0.16 -11.83 -2.48
N GLN A 419 0.70 -11.09 -3.44
CA GLN A 419 2.14 -10.98 -3.62
C GLN A 419 2.59 -9.58 -3.21
N LEU A 420 3.35 -9.53 -2.11
CA LEU A 420 3.94 -8.29 -1.60
C LEU A 420 4.72 -7.57 -2.70
N GLY A 421 4.34 -6.33 -3.01
CA GLY A 421 4.99 -5.49 -4.02
C GLY A 421 4.56 -5.76 -5.47
N VAL A 422 3.61 -6.68 -5.71
CA VAL A 422 3.00 -6.88 -7.02
C VAL A 422 1.62 -6.23 -7.03
N ASN A 423 1.26 -5.60 -8.15
CA ASN A 423 -0.06 -5.02 -8.38
C ASN A 423 -0.52 -4.12 -7.21
N ASN A 424 0.39 -3.31 -6.68
CA ASN A 424 0.17 -2.36 -5.59
C ASN A 424 -0.42 -2.96 -4.29
N GLY A 425 -0.38 -4.29 -4.10
CA GLY A 425 -0.93 -4.97 -2.93
C GLY A 425 -2.37 -5.48 -3.09
N TYR A 426 -3.02 -5.27 -4.24
CA TYR A 426 -4.30 -5.90 -4.58
C TYR A 426 -4.10 -7.38 -4.97
N PRO A 427 -5.14 -8.24 -4.82
CA PRO A 427 -5.07 -9.63 -5.26
C PRO A 427 -4.61 -9.77 -6.72
N VAL A 428 -3.67 -10.67 -6.97
CA VAL A 428 -3.25 -11.03 -8.33
C VAL A 428 -3.67 -12.44 -8.68
N LEU A 429 -3.78 -12.73 -9.98
CA LEU A 429 -4.10 -14.06 -10.44
C LEU A 429 -2.86 -14.95 -10.38
N ARG A 430 -3.04 -16.18 -9.88
CA ARG A 430 -2.04 -17.24 -10.00
C ARG A 430 -1.90 -17.64 -11.48
N PRO A 431 -0.71 -18.09 -11.92
CA PRO A 431 -0.54 -18.63 -13.26
C PRO A 431 -1.54 -19.76 -13.52
N TYR A 432 -2.34 -19.63 -14.56
CA TYR A 432 -3.29 -20.67 -14.93
C TYR A 432 -2.54 -21.84 -15.61
N ILE A 433 -2.70 -23.05 -15.07
CA ILE A 433 -2.08 -24.27 -15.60
C ILE A 433 -3.21 -25.14 -16.17
N ALA A 434 -3.23 -25.32 -17.50
CA ALA A 434 -4.26 -26.07 -18.22
C ALA A 434 -4.36 -27.58 -17.89
N SER A 435 -3.66 -28.07 -16.85
CA SER A 435 -3.74 -29.43 -16.33
C SER A 435 -4.65 -29.57 -15.09
N GLU A 436 -5.46 -28.55 -14.75
CA GLU A 436 -6.57 -28.75 -13.81
C GLU A 436 -7.54 -29.80 -14.38
N PRO A 437 -7.94 -30.82 -13.60
CA PRO A 437 -8.79 -31.89 -14.11
C PRO A 437 -10.17 -31.35 -14.53
N PRO A 438 -10.85 -32.01 -15.49
CA PRO A 438 -12.19 -31.61 -15.89
C PRO A 438 -13.12 -31.57 -14.69
N VAL A 439 -14.06 -30.63 -14.72
CA VAL A 439 -15.20 -30.49 -13.80
C VAL A 439 -15.77 -31.89 -13.51
N SER A 440 -15.71 -32.29 -12.23
CA SER A 440 -16.30 -33.54 -11.76
C SER A 440 -17.81 -33.50 -12.03
N THR A 441 -18.33 -34.41 -12.85
CA THR A 441 -19.78 -34.48 -13.15
C THR A 441 -20.58 -35.18 -12.04
N THR A 442 -19.95 -35.55 -10.93
CA THR A 442 -20.65 -36.12 -9.78
C THR A 442 -20.97 -35.05 -8.77
N ASP A 443 -22.25 -34.92 -8.40
CA ASP A 443 -22.69 -33.99 -7.37
C ASP A 443 -21.93 -34.21 -6.07
N ILE A 444 -21.54 -33.11 -5.44
CA ILE A 444 -20.91 -33.15 -4.13
C ILE A 444 -21.91 -33.62 -3.07
N THR A 445 -21.53 -34.63 -2.29
CA THR A 445 -22.35 -35.26 -1.24
C THR A 445 -21.52 -35.64 -0.01
N PHE A 446 -22.18 -35.78 1.15
CA PHE A 446 -21.52 -36.36 2.33
C PHE A 446 -21.37 -37.87 2.18
N GLU A 447 -20.24 -38.41 2.66
CA GLU A 447 -20.11 -39.86 2.78
C GLU A 447 -21.18 -40.44 3.73
N PRO A 448 -21.65 -41.69 3.52
CA PRO A 448 -22.63 -42.32 4.37
C PRO A 448 -22.26 -42.26 5.86
N GLY A 449 -23.17 -41.74 6.69
CA GLY A 449 -22.94 -41.56 8.14
C GLY A 449 -22.44 -40.17 8.55
N TYR A 450 -22.27 -39.24 7.61
CA TYR A 450 -21.94 -37.83 7.85
C TYR A 450 -23.10 -36.91 7.43
N PRO A 451 -23.26 -35.72 8.07
CA PRO A 451 -22.50 -35.22 9.23
C PRO A 451 -22.79 -36.02 10.52
N LYS A 452 -21.80 -36.11 11.42
CA LYS A 452 -21.92 -36.81 12.72
C LYS A 452 -21.62 -35.89 13.91
N GLN A 453 -22.37 -36.05 15.02
CA GLN A 453 -22.17 -35.30 16.26
C GLN A 453 -20.99 -35.84 17.08
N GLY A 454 -20.16 -34.93 17.61
CA GLY A 454 -19.11 -35.18 18.60
C GLY A 454 -19.43 -34.62 19.99
N ALA A 455 -18.38 -34.32 20.78
CA ALA A 455 -18.53 -33.76 22.13
C ALA A 455 -19.20 -32.37 22.13
N ARG A 456 -19.99 -32.08 23.16
CA ARG A 456 -20.72 -30.80 23.33
C ARG A 456 -20.48 -30.17 24.70
N THR A 457 -20.59 -28.85 24.78
CA THR A 457 -20.55 -28.03 26.01
C THR A 457 -21.84 -27.20 26.11
N PRO A 458 -22.00 -26.31 27.11
CA PRO A 458 -23.18 -25.46 27.19
C PRO A 458 -23.33 -24.47 26.05
N THR A 459 -22.22 -24.05 25.47
CA THR A 459 -22.19 -23.04 24.42
C THR A 459 -21.59 -23.53 23.11
N THR A 460 -21.24 -24.81 23.03
CA THR A 460 -20.60 -25.37 21.84
C THR A 460 -20.99 -26.82 21.54
N SER A 461 -20.84 -27.23 20.27
CA SER A 461 -21.00 -28.63 19.83
C SER A 461 -20.01 -28.96 18.73
N LYS A 462 -19.28 -30.07 18.86
CA LYS A 462 -18.37 -30.57 17.82
C LYS A 462 -19.18 -31.34 16.79
N ILE A 463 -18.97 -31.06 15.51
CA ILE A 463 -19.56 -31.78 14.39
C ILE A 463 -18.42 -32.25 13.48
N THR A 464 -18.56 -33.45 12.90
CA THR A 464 -17.59 -34.02 11.98
C THR A 464 -18.24 -34.30 10.64
N VAL A 465 -17.53 -34.04 9.57
CA VAL A 465 -17.97 -34.13 8.17
C VAL A 465 -16.92 -34.82 7.31
N LYS A 466 -17.37 -35.43 6.22
CA LYS A 466 -16.56 -36.10 5.22
C LYS A 466 -17.29 -36.08 3.88
N LEU A 467 -16.59 -35.73 2.80
CA LEU A 467 -17.16 -35.55 1.46
C LEU A 467 -16.71 -36.64 0.49
N ASN A 468 -17.55 -36.92 -0.51
CA ASN A 468 -17.24 -37.82 -1.62
C ASN A 468 -16.23 -37.25 -2.63
N GLN A 469 -15.98 -35.94 -2.61
CA GLN A 469 -15.00 -35.21 -3.43
C GLN A 469 -14.50 -33.96 -2.68
N PRO A 470 -13.38 -33.33 -3.10
CA PRO A 470 -12.89 -32.11 -2.45
C PRO A 470 -13.95 -31.00 -2.52
N GLY A 471 -14.08 -30.24 -1.45
CA GLY A 471 -15.04 -29.15 -1.40
C GLY A 471 -15.04 -28.42 -0.08
N ARG A 472 -15.82 -27.34 -0.04
CA ARG A 472 -15.96 -26.45 1.10
C ARG A 472 -17.28 -26.70 1.80
N VAL A 473 -17.24 -26.98 3.10
CA VAL A 473 -18.44 -27.23 3.91
C VAL A 473 -18.78 -26.02 4.75
N TYR A 474 -20.05 -25.64 4.71
CA TYR A 474 -20.69 -24.54 5.41
C TYR A 474 -21.65 -25.05 6.48
N PHE A 475 -21.81 -24.27 7.54
CA PHE A 475 -22.64 -24.65 8.69
C PHE A 475 -23.56 -23.52 9.13
N ALA A 476 -24.86 -23.81 9.18
CA ALA A 476 -25.86 -22.90 9.73
C ALA A 476 -26.58 -23.58 10.90
N ASP A 477 -26.54 -22.95 12.07
CA ASP A 477 -27.29 -23.37 13.25
C ASP A 477 -28.47 -22.42 13.52
N GLN A 478 -29.61 -23.01 13.89
CA GLN A 478 -30.78 -22.28 14.37
C GLN A 478 -31.40 -22.98 15.59
N PRO A 479 -31.97 -22.24 16.56
CA PRO A 479 -32.81 -22.82 17.60
C PRO A 479 -33.92 -23.67 16.98
N PHE A 480 -34.17 -24.84 17.54
CA PHE A 480 -35.11 -25.81 16.98
C PHE A 480 -36.55 -25.32 17.16
N ASP A 481 -37.17 -24.96 16.04
CA ASP A 481 -38.56 -24.54 15.96
C ASP A 481 -39.29 -25.37 14.90
N TRP A 482 -40.36 -26.06 15.30
CA TRP A 482 -41.19 -26.89 14.42
C TRP A 482 -41.98 -26.09 13.38
N THR A 483 -42.01 -24.77 13.48
CA THR A 483 -42.79 -23.88 12.61
C THR A 483 -41.98 -23.27 11.45
N VAL A 484 -40.64 -23.43 11.46
CA VAL A 484 -39.75 -22.88 10.42
C VAL A 484 -39.55 -23.90 9.28
N PRO A 485 -39.70 -23.50 8.00
CA PRO A 485 -39.42 -24.37 6.86
C PRO A 485 -37.98 -24.90 6.85
N GLN A 486 -37.78 -26.12 6.34
CA GLN A 486 -36.44 -26.68 6.10
C GLN A 486 -35.62 -25.75 5.19
N LEU A 487 -34.37 -25.46 5.55
CA LEU A 487 -33.49 -24.60 4.76
C LEU A 487 -33.07 -25.30 3.45
N THR A 488 -33.06 -24.57 2.35
CA THR A 488 -32.42 -25.01 1.11
C THR A 488 -30.89 -24.91 1.23
N SER A 489 -30.14 -25.58 0.33
CA SER A 489 -28.67 -25.47 0.25
C SER A 489 -28.19 -24.02 0.17
N GLU A 490 -28.85 -23.20 -0.64
CA GLU A 490 -28.52 -21.78 -0.81
C GLU A 490 -28.76 -20.97 0.48
N MET A 491 -29.89 -21.20 1.16
CA MET A 491 -30.23 -20.50 2.40
C MET A 491 -29.33 -20.92 3.55
N ALA A 492 -29.02 -22.22 3.67
CA ALA A 492 -28.09 -22.72 4.67
C ALA A 492 -26.67 -22.18 4.41
N ARG A 493 -26.21 -22.13 3.16
CA ARG A 493 -24.92 -21.55 2.78
C ARG A 493 -24.87 -20.06 3.08
N SER A 494 -25.88 -19.30 2.66
CA SER A 494 -25.96 -17.85 2.92
C SER A 494 -25.91 -17.54 4.43
N GLN A 495 -26.65 -18.29 5.24
CA GLN A 495 -26.62 -18.10 6.70
C GLN A 495 -25.28 -18.51 7.33
N ALA A 496 -24.62 -19.53 6.80
CA ALA A 496 -23.30 -19.97 7.25
C ALA A 496 -22.18 -18.97 6.89
N ILE A 497 -22.23 -18.41 5.66
CA ILE A 497 -21.29 -17.41 5.15
C ILE A 497 -21.41 -16.12 5.98
N ASN A 498 -22.63 -15.68 6.30
CA ASN A 498 -22.84 -14.51 7.17
C ASN A 498 -22.27 -14.69 8.58
N LYS A 499 -22.09 -15.94 9.02
CA LYS A 499 -21.43 -16.29 10.29
C LYS A 499 -19.95 -16.65 10.11
N GLN A 500 -19.40 -16.53 8.89
CA GLN A 500 -18.03 -16.87 8.51
C GLN A 500 -17.60 -18.31 8.90
N ALA A 501 -18.52 -19.27 8.81
CA ALA A 501 -18.29 -20.64 9.27
C ALA A 501 -18.20 -21.62 8.08
N PHE A 502 -16.98 -21.82 7.55
CA PHE A 502 -16.71 -22.86 6.56
C PHE A 502 -15.38 -23.59 6.79
N VAL A 503 -15.26 -24.79 6.21
CA VAL A 503 -14.06 -25.63 6.29
C VAL A 503 -13.83 -26.32 4.93
N ASP A 504 -12.65 -26.16 4.36
CA ASP A 504 -12.21 -26.91 3.18
C ASP A 504 -11.86 -28.35 3.55
N ILE A 505 -12.31 -29.32 2.77
CA ILE A 505 -12.11 -30.76 3.02
C ILE A 505 -11.50 -31.39 1.76
N ALA A 506 -10.36 -32.04 1.91
CA ALA A 506 -9.76 -32.83 0.84
C ALA A 506 -10.51 -34.17 0.65
N LEU A 507 -10.39 -34.78 -0.53
CA LEU A 507 -11.02 -36.07 -0.82
C LEU A 507 -10.62 -37.13 0.21
N GLY A 508 -11.62 -37.74 0.86
CA GLY A 508 -11.42 -38.80 1.85
C GLY A 508 -10.99 -38.31 3.24
N GLU A 509 -10.87 -37.01 3.46
CA GLU A 509 -10.48 -36.40 4.75
C GLU A 509 -11.69 -36.25 5.69
N GLU A 510 -11.56 -36.68 6.95
CA GLU A 510 -12.52 -36.33 8.01
C GLU A 510 -12.08 -35.04 8.70
N LYS A 511 -12.93 -34.02 8.68
CA LYS A 511 -12.72 -32.80 9.46
C LYS A 511 -13.79 -32.61 10.52
N SER A 512 -13.37 -32.17 11.69
CA SER A 512 -14.27 -31.77 12.76
C SER A 512 -14.15 -30.28 13.04
N PHE A 513 -15.26 -29.66 13.40
CA PHE A 513 -15.34 -28.26 13.77
C PHE A 513 -16.27 -28.10 14.98
N ILE A 514 -16.17 -26.95 15.65
CA ILE A 514 -16.93 -26.64 16.85
C ILE A 514 -17.88 -25.50 16.51
N VAL A 515 -19.19 -25.77 16.53
CA VAL A 515 -20.23 -24.73 16.52
C VAL A 515 -20.17 -24.05 17.88
N LYS A 516 -20.01 -22.73 17.92
CA LYS A 516 -19.84 -21.92 19.14
C LYS A 516 -21.02 -20.98 19.35
N ASN A 517 -21.03 -20.26 20.47
CA ASN A 517 -22.05 -19.25 20.82
C ASN A 517 -23.48 -19.82 20.88
N LEU A 518 -23.60 -21.11 21.15
CA LEU A 518 -24.90 -21.75 21.34
C LEU A 518 -25.48 -21.35 22.69
N THR A 519 -26.80 -21.25 22.76
CA THR A 519 -27.52 -20.97 24.00
C THR A 519 -27.55 -22.25 24.84
N PRO A 520 -27.15 -22.19 26.12
CA PRO A 520 -27.23 -23.33 27.03
C PRO A 520 -28.64 -23.94 27.13
N GLY A 521 -28.72 -25.27 27.25
CA GLY A 521 -29.96 -26.04 27.38
C GLY A 521 -30.90 -26.01 26.15
N THR A 522 -30.49 -25.43 25.03
CA THR A 522 -31.33 -25.17 23.87
C THR A 522 -31.19 -26.28 22.82
N ASN A 523 -32.31 -26.70 22.23
CA ASN A 523 -32.30 -27.59 21.06
C ASN A 523 -31.92 -26.78 19.83
N TYR A 524 -30.99 -27.30 19.03
CA TYR A 524 -30.52 -26.71 17.79
C TYR A 524 -30.75 -27.63 16.61
N ASN A 525 -31.15 -27.04 15.50
CA ASN A 525 -31.10 -27.63 14.18
C ASN A 525 -29.85 -27.09 13.47
N VAL A 526 -28.93 -27.97 13.08
CA VAL A 526 -27.73 -27.61 12.34
C VAL A 526 -27.80 -28.18 10.94
N TYR A 527 -27.77 -27.27 9.98
CA TYR A 527 -27.68 -27.56 8.57
C TYR A 527 -26.23 -27.47 8.12
N VAL A 528 -25.84 -28.44 7.32
CA VAL A 528 -24.48 -28.61 6.83
C VAL A 528 -24.58 -28.72 5.31
N VAL A 529 -23.97 -27.79 4.60
CA VAL A 529 -24.01 -27.77 3.13
C VAL A 529 -22.59 -27.76 2.60
N ALA A 530 -22.33 -28.41 1.48
CA ALA A 530 -21.02 -28.42 0.84
C ALA A 530 -21.11 -27.83 -0.57
N GLU A 531 -20.06 -27.15 -1.02
CA GLU A 531 -19.85 -26.80 -2.43
C GLU A 531 -18.58 -27.47 -2.93
N ASP A 532 -18.56 -27.84 -4.20
CA ASP A 532 -17.35 -28.35 -4.83
C ASP A 532 -16.36 -27.22 -5.14
N THR A 533 -15.19 -27.57 -5.65
CA THR A 533 -14.15 -26.61 -6.03
C THR A 533 -14.57 -25.65 -7.15
N ASN A 534 -15.70 -25.92 -7.83
CA ASN A 534 -16.27 -25.07 -8.87
C ASN A 534 -17.41 -24.20 -8.33
N GLY A 535 -17.70 -24.27 -7.02
CA GLY A 535 -18.78 -23.53 -6.37
C GLY A 535 -20.17 -24.12 -6.58
N GLN A 536 -20.29 -25.33 -7.14
CA GLN A 536 -21.57 -26.02 -7.24
C GLN A 536 -21.98 -26.55 -5.86
N LEU A 537 -23.12 -26.07 -5.36
CA LEU A 537 -23.67 -26.54 -4.10
C LEU A 537 -24.21 -27.96 -4.19
N MET A 538 -24.08 -28.69 -3.07
CA MET A 538 -24.76 -29.97 -2.92
C MET A 538 -26.28 -29.79 -3.06
N PRO A 539 -26.98 -30.76 -3.67
CA PRO A 539 -28.40 -30.64 -3.96
C PRO A 539 -29.30 -30.60 -2.72
N GLN A 540 -28.84 -31.13 -1.57
CA GLN A 540 -29.57 -31.13 -0.30
C GLN A 540 -28.62 -30.96 0.89
N PRO A 541 -28.93 -30.09 1.88
CA PRO A 541 -28.13 -29.99 3.10
C PRO A 541 -28.21 -31.25 3.96
N GLY A 542 -27.10 -31.61 4.60
CA GLY A 542 -27.12 -32.52 5.74
C GLY A 542 -27.75 -31.83 6.96
N GLN A 543 -28.70 -32.49 7.63
CA GLN A 543 -29.39 -31.95 8.79
C GLN A 543 -29.05 -32.75 10.05
N MET A 544 -28.81 -32.06 11.17
CA MET A 544 -28.57 -32.68 12.47
C MET A 544 -29.23 -31.89 13.60
N ILE A 545 -29.88 -32.61 14.53
CA ILE A 545 -30.56 -32.01 15.69
C ILE A 545 -29.85 -32.45 16.97
N PHE A 546 -29.53 -31.50 17.84
CA PHE A 546 -28.98 -31.79 19.18
C PHE A 546 -29.34 -30.71 20.20
N GLN A 547 -29.23 -31.03 21.50
CA GLN A 547 -29.36 -30.07 22.61
C GLN A 547 -28.00 -29.70 23.18
N THR A 548 -27.76 -28.44 23.54
CA THR A 548 -26.56 -28.02 24.31
C THR A 548 -26.65 -28.40 25.79
N LEU A 549 -25.53 -28.39 26.51
CA LEU A 549 -25.52 -28.54 27.97
C LEU A 549 -26.00 -27.23 28.66
N LEU A 550 -26.26 -27.23 29.97
CA LEU A 550 -26.62 -26.01 30.73
C LEU A 550 -25.37 -25.24 31.21
N ALA A 551 -25.43 -23.92 31.35
CA ALA A 551 -24.26 -23.10 31.71
C ALA A 551 -23.87 -23.23 33.20
N SER A 552 -22.56 -23.21 33.48
CA SER A 552 -22.02 -23.22 34.84
C SER A 552 -22.38 -21.94 35.62
N PRO A 553 -22.55 -22.02 36.97
CA PRO A 553 -22.93 -20.87 37.80
C PRO A 553 -21.84 -19.80 37.88
N VAL A 554 -22.27 -18.53 37.99
CA VAL A 554 -21.38 -17.37 38.22
C VAL A 554 -20.70 -17.51 39.58
N SER A 555 -19.36 -17.38 39.62
CA SER A 555 -18.57 -17.45 40.85
C SER A 555 -18.98 -16.36 41.86
N PRO A 556 -19.05 -16.66 43.17
CA PRO A 556 -19.33 -15.66 44.21
C PRO A 556 -18.32 -14.50 44.20
N SER A 557 -18.77 -13.30 44.58
CA SER A 557 -17.94 -12.09 44.70
C SER A 557 -17.91 -11.58 46.14
N ASN A 558 -16.97 -10.69 46.47
CA ASN A 558 -16.84 -10.09 47.81
C ASN A 558 -16.76 -11.11 48.96
N VAL A 559 -16.07 -12.24 48.73
CA VAL A 559 -15.87 -13.24 49.78
C VAL A 559 -14.97 -12.62 50.87
N THR A 560 -15.54 -12.39 52.04
CA THR A 560 -14.84 -11.82 53.19
C THR A 560 -15.12 -12.63 54.44
N ALA A 561 -14.18 -12.63 55.38
CA ALA A 561 -14.33 -13.27 56.67
C ALA A 561 -14.04 -12.26 57.78
N THR A 562 -14.85 -12.28 58.83
CA THR A 562 -14.69 -11.46 60.04
C THR A 562 -14.51 -12.36 61.25
N ALA A 563 -13.42 -12.18 62.00
CA ALA A 563 -13.08 -12.98 63.16
C ALA A 563 -13.98 -12.65 64.37
N GLY A 564 -14.35 -13.66 65.15
CA GLY A 564 -14.99 -13.54 66.47
C GLY A 564 -14.32 -14.46 67.49
N ASP A 565 -14.94 -14.63 68.66
CA ASP A 565 -14.41 -15.52 69.71
C ASP A 565 -14.69 -16.99 69.37
N GLY A 566 -13.64 -17.74 69.02
CA GLY A 566 -13.73 -19.14 68.62
C GLY A 566 -14.52 -19.38 67.33
N GLN A 567 -14.71 -18.33 66.52
CA GLN A 567 -15.55 -18.36 65.34
C GLN A 567 -15.12 -17.33 64.28
N ALA A 568 -15.60 -17.48 63.05
CA ALA A 568 -15.48 -16.49 61.99
C ALA A 568 -16.79 -16.43 61.18
N LYS A 569 -17.26 -15.22 60.86
CA LYS A 569 -18.39 -15.01 59.96
C LYS A 569 -17.86 -14.77 58.55
N VAL A 570 -18.19 -15.67 57.62
CA VAL A 570 -17.86 -15.58 56.20
C VAL A 570 -19.07 -15.00 55.46
N THR A 571 -18.87 -14.02 54.58
CA THR A 571 -19.92 -13.36 53.79
C THR A 571 -19.50 -13.25 52.34
N TRP A 572 -20.46 -13.30 51.42
CA TRP A 572 -20.22 -13.14 49.97
C TRP A 572 -21.43 -12.51 49.27
N SER A 573 -21.28 -12.21 47.99
CA SER A 573 -22.32 -11.68 47.11
C SER A 573 -22.50 -12.59 45.89
N SER A 574 -23.73 -12.94 45.55
CA SER A 574 -24.06 -13.94 44.52
C SER A 574 -25.48 -13.80 44.00
N ASP A 575 -25.77 -14.46 42.87
CA ASP A 575 -27.10 -14.58 42.26
C ASP A 575 -28.06 -15.41 43.16
N PRO A 576 -29.36 -15.06 43.26
CA PRO A 576 -30.34 -15.76 44.10
C PRO A 576 -30.61 -17.25 43.77
N ASN A 577 -30.19 -17.78 42.61
CA ASN A 577 -30.60 -19.11 42.14
C ASN A 577 -29.56 -20.24 42.26
N VAL A 578 -28.59 -20.13 43.18
CA VAL A 578 -27.54 -21.14 43.42
C VAL A 578 -27.44 -21.52 44.90
N THR A 579 -26.88 -22.69 45.18
CA THR A 579 -26.49 -23.14 46.53
C THR A 579 -24.98 -23.00 46.69
N PHE A 580 -24.47 -22.90 47.93
CA PHE A 580 -23.06 -22.64 48.18
C PHE A 580 -22.40 -23.71 49.05
N SER A 581 -21.12 -23.95 48.82
CA SER A 581 -20.24 -24.66 49.73
C SER A 581 -19.15 -23.73 50.21
N VAL A 582 -18.91 -23.72 51.53
CA VAL A 582 -17.79 -22.99 52.14
C VAL A 582 -16.70 -24.00 52.47
N TYR A 583 -15.46 -23.60 52.29
CA TYR A 583 -14.25 -24.35 52.55
C TYR A 583 -13.38 -23.59 53.53
N MET A 584 -12.59 -24.32 54.33
CA MET A 584 -11.71 -23.76 55.35
C MET A 584 -10.30 -24.32 55.19
N TYR A 585 -9.30 -23.47 55.42
CA TYR A 585 -7.90 -23.86 55.55
C TYR A 585 -7.26 -23.16 56.75
N GLU A 586 -6.50 -23.92 57.55
CA GLU A 586 -5.72 -23.40 58.68
C GLU A 586 -4.37 -22.90 58.18
N GLY A 587 -4.18 -21.58 58.14
CA GLY A 587 -2.98 -20.95 57.61
C GLY A 587 -3.15 -19.47 57.27
N THR A 588 -2.06 -18.87 56.79
CA THR A 588 -1.99 -17.45 56.44
C THR A 588 -2.09 -17.18 54.93
N THR A 589 -2.22 -18.23 54.12
CA THR A 589 -2.27 -18.14 52.65
C THR A 589 -3.17 -19.26 52.12
N ALA A 590 -4.02 -18.94 51.14
CA ALA A 590 -4.89 -19.89 50.49
C ALA A 590 -4.06 -20.97 49.75
N PRO A 591 -4.35 -22.27 49.93
CA PRO A 591 -3.65 -23.32 49.21
C PRO A 591 -4.09 -23.37 47.73
N GLU A 592 -3.13 -23.59 46.85
CA GLU A 592 -3.37 -23.77 45.40
C GLU A 592 -3.94 -25.16 45.08
N ASP A 593 -3.69 -26.16 45.95
CA ASP A 593 -4.21 -27.52 45.82
C ASP A 593 -5.66 -27.60 46.33
N PRO A 594 -6.66 -27.94 45.47
CA PRO A 594 -8.05 -28.11 45.86
C PRO A 594 -8.27 -29.13 46.99
N ASP A 595 -7.45 -30.17 47.06
CA ASP A 595 -7.59 -31.26 48.04
C ASP A 595 -7.10 -30.88 49.44
N ALA A 596 -6.39 -29.74 49.56
CA ALA A 596 -5.94 -29.19 50.85
C ALA A 596 -7.04 -28.42 51.59
N TRP A 597 -8.15 -28.09 50.93
CA TRP A 597 -9.29 -27.40 51.52
C TRP A 597 -10.18 -28.36 52.30
N ILE A 598 -10.54 -27.97 53.53
CA ILE A 598 -11.51 -28.71 54.34
C ILE A 598 -12.91 -28.21 53.98
N ASP A 599 -13.72 -29.09 53.39
CA ASP A 599 -15.11 -28.79 53.07
C ASP A 599 -15.98 -28.70 54.35
N ILE A 600 -16.73 -27.60 54.48
CA ILE A 600 -17.66 -27.35 55.59
C ILE A 600 -19.13 -27.12 55.12
N THR A 601 -19.49 -27.54 53.89
CA THR A 601 -20.79 -27.63 53.12
C THR A 601 -22.13 -27.57 53.91
N ASN A 602 -23.31 -27.16 53.41
CA ASN A 602 -23.87 -26.65 52.13
C ASN A 602 -24.97 -25.63 52.51
N PHE A 603 -24.88 -24.37 52.06
CA PHE A 603 -25.71 -23.26 52.56
C PHE A 603 -26.49 -22.58 51.43
N THR A 604 -27.70 -22.12 51.74
CA THR A 604 -28.57 -21.35 50.81
C THR A 604 -28.53 -19.84 51.10
N THR A 605 -27.65 -19.40 51.99
CA THR A 605 -27.54 -18.01 52.46
C THR A 605 -26.21 -17.42 52.05
N ASN A 606 -26.16 -16.12 51.74
CA ASN A 606 -24.95 -15.40 51.33
C ASN A 606 -23.98 -15.08 52.50
N GLU A 607 -24.19 -15.74 53.63
CA GLU A 607 -23.34 -15.65 54.81
C GLU A 607 -23.33 -16.98 55.55
N GLN A 608 -22.22 -17.27 56.23
CA GLN A 608 -22.04 -18.44 57.06
C GLN A 608 -21.21 -18.13 58.30
N LEU A 609 -21.68 -18.58 59.46
CA LEU A 609 -20.91 -18.54 60.71
C LEU A 609 -20.18 -19.87 60.91
N VAL A 610 -18.86 -19.85 60.92
CA VAL A 610 -18.01 -21.02 61.19
C VAL A 610 -17.58 -20.97 62.65
N THR A 611 -17.96 -21.97 63.44
CA THR A 611 -17.69 -22.05 64.89
C THR A 611 -16.72 -23.19 65.20
N GLY A 612 -16.13 -23.17 66.40
CA GLY A 612 -15.17 -24.18 66.83
C GLY A 612 -13.73 -23.92 66.36
N LEU A 613 -13.45 -22.69 65.93
CA LEU A 613 -12.11 -22.25 65.57
C LEU A 613 -11.25 -22.01 66.81
N THR A 614 -9.95 -22.24 66.71
CA THR A 614 -9.01 -21.97 67.81
C THR A 614 -8.59 -20.50 67.80
N ASN A 615 -8.81 -19.79 68.91
CA ASN A 615 -8.35 -18.42 69.06
C ASN A 615 -6.82 -18.33 68.97
N GLY A 616 -6.31 -17.34 68.22
CA GLY A 616 -4.89 -17.14 67.95
C GLY A 616 -4.34 -17.90 66.74
N ILE A 617 -5.14 -18.77 66.10
CA ILE A 617 -4.79 -19.46 64.86
C ILE A 617 -5.42 -18.73 63.66
N SER A 618 -4.65 -18.55 62.59
CA SER A 618 -5.13 -17.91 61.37
C SER A 618 -5.84 -18.91 60.44
N TYR A 619 -6.94 -18.48 59.83
CA TYR A 619 -7.73 -19.26 58.89
C TYR A 619 -7.97 -18.45 57.62
N VAL A 620 -8.10 -19.15 56.49
CA VAL A 620 -8.61 -18.63 55.22
C VAL A 620 -9.82 -19.47 54.84
N PHE A 621 -10.86 -18.82 54.31
CA PHE A 621 -12.06 -19.49 53.81
C PHE A 621 -12.16 -19.36 52.30
N ALA A 622 -12.90 -20.25 51.63
CA ALA A 622 -13.26 -20.09 50.22
C ALA A 622 -14.71 -20.51 49.98
N VAL A 623 -15.35 -19.95 48.95
CA VAL A 623 -16.75 -20.24 48.62
C VAL A 623 -16.87 -20.70 47.17
N LYS A 624 -17.70 -21.72 46.95
CA LYS A 624 -18.14 -22.20 45.63
C LYS A 624 -19.66 -22.14 45.49
N ALA A 625 -20.15 -21.90 44.27
CA ALA A 625 -21.57 -21.95 43.92
C ALA A 625 -21.93 -23.23 43.13
N TYR A 626 -23.15 -23.72 43.30
CA TYR A 626 -23.72 -24.95 42.72
C TYR A 626 -25.15 -24.69 42.23
N TYR A 627 -25.49 -25.05 40.98
CA TYR A 627 -26.89 -25.09 40.54
C TYR A 627 -27.61 -26.35 41.03
N ILE A 628 -28.86 -26.19 41.47
CA ILE A 628 -29.67 -27.26 42.09
C ILE A 628 -30.07 -28.34 41.06
N GLU A 629 -30.12 -28.01 39.77
CA GLU A 629 -30.68 -28.89 38.73
C GLU A 629 -29.68 -29.86 38.09
N ASP A 630 -28.41 -29.47 37.93
CA ASP A 630 -27.42 -30.28 37.20
C ASP A 630 -26.09 -30.53 37.94
N GLY A 631 -25.90 -29.94 39.13
CA GLY A 631 -24.72 -30.15 39.97
C GLY A 631 -23.43 -29.49 39.46
N SER A 632 -23.52 -28.60 38.46
CA SER A 632 -22.37 -27.83 37.96
C SER A 632 -21.86 -26.82 39.00
N VAL A 633 -20.54 -26.59 39.04
CA VAL A 633 -19.84 -25.85 40.11
C VAL A 633 -19.03 -24.66 39.58
N SER A 634 -18.87 -23.61 40.40
CA SER A 634 -17.99 -22.47 40.11
C SER A 634 -16.53 -22.69 40.57
N GLU A 635 -15.63 -21.75 40.20
CA GLU A 635 -14.27 -21.67 40.75
C GLU A 635 -14.26 -21.31 42.25
N PHE A 636 -13.15 -21.63 42.95
CA PHE A 636 -12.95 -21.23 44.36
C PHE A 636 -12.61 -19.75 44.46
N ILE A 637 -13.31 -19.02 45.33
CA ILE A 637 -12.96 -17.63 45.65
C ILE A 637 -12.56 -17.53 47.12
N PRO A 638 -11.28 -17.24 47.44
CA PRO A 638 -10.80 -17.16 48.81
C PRO A 638 -11.19 -15.84 49.50
N SER A 639 -11.34 -15.88 50.82
CA SER A 639 -11.55 -14.73 51.70
C SER A 639 -10.23 -14.05 52.08
N ASN A 640 -10.31 -12.91 52.76
CA ASN A 640 -9.20 -12.42 53.58
C ASN A 640 -8.86 -13.42 54.72
N VAL A 641 -7.61 -13.37 55.20
CA VAL A 641 -7.17 -14.12 56.38
C VAL A 641 -7.84 -13.57 57.64
N VAL A 642 -8.27 -14.46 58.55
CA VAL A 642 -8.82 -14.09 59.86
C VAL A 642 -8.19 -14.88 60.98
N THR A 643 -8.00 -14.26 62.14
CA THR A 643 -7.50 -14.92 63.36
C THR A 643 -8.53 -14.69 64.47
N PRO A 644 -9.35 -15.69 64.83
CA PRO A 644 -10.27 -15.62 65.97
C PRO A 644 -9.53 -15.21 67.24
N GLN A 645 -10.13 -14.35 68.06
CA GLN A 645 -9.55 -13.85 69.30
C GLN A 645 -10.59 -13.88 70.41
N ALA A 646 -10.17 -14.22 71.63
CA ALA A 646 -11.05 -14.25 72.79
C ALA A 646 -11.70 -12.87 73.01
N ALA A 647 -12.99 -12.84 73.32
CA ALA A 647 -13.76 -11.61 73.42
C ALA A 647 -13.16 -10.65 74.46
N GLY A 648 -12.55 -9.56 73.98
CA GLY A 648 -12.22 -8.38 74.77
C GLY A 648 -13.42 -7.44 74.91
N THR A 649 -13.50 -6.72 76.03
CA THR A 649 -14.58 -5.77 76.37
C THR A 649 -14.86 -4.71 75.28
N PRO A 650 -16.14 -4.33 75.04
CA PRO A 650 -16.51 -3.34 74.02
C PRO A 650 -15.89 -1.97 74.29
N VAL A 651 -15.23 -1.40 73.27
CA VAL A 651 -14.56 -0.09 73.34
C VAL A 651 -15.51 1.00 72.85
N LEU A 652 -15.91 1.89 73.77
CA LEU A 652 -16.62 3.14 73.45
C LEU A 652 -15.67 4.09 72.71
N PRO A 653 -16.19 4.98 71.84
CA PRO A 653 -15.35 5.95 71.14
C PRO A 653 -14.82 7.00 72.11
N ASP A 654 -13.66 7.59 71.83
CA ASP A 654 -13.12 8.70 72.62
C ASP A 654 -13.93 9.98 72.43
N ALA A 655 -13.98 10.83 73.46
CA ALA A 655 -14.57 12.16 73.34
C ALA A 655 -13.61 13.10 72.58
N PRO A 656 -14.10 14.11 71.83
CA PRO A 656 -13.24 15.05 71.11
C PRO A 656 -12.19 15.71 72.01
N GLU A 657 -10.97 15.88 71.50
CA GLU A 657 -9.86 16.39 72.31
C GLU A 657 -10.05 17.88 72.67
N THR A 658 -10.64 18.66 71.75
CA THR A 658 -10.92 20.09 71.92
C THR A 658 -12.35 20.44 71.49
N ILE A 659 -12.95 21.39 72.21
CA ILE A 659 -14.26 21.99 71.89
C ILE A 659 -14.19 23.49 72.20
N VAL A 660 -14.59 24.32 71.24
CA VAL A 660 -14.58 25.78 71.33
C VAL A 660 -15.93 26.33 70.90
N ALA A 661 -16.51 27.24 71.68
CA ALA A 661 -17.77 27.90 71.34
C ALA A 661 -17.54 29.39 71.09
N GLN A 662 -18.05 29.89 69.96
CA GLN A 662 -17.95 31.29 69.54
C GLN A 662 -19.33 31.96 69.60
N ALA A 663 -19.41 33.10 70.29
CA ALA A 663 -20.66 33.84 70.48
C ALA A 663 -21.09 34.54 69.18
N GLY A 664 -22.39 34.45 68.86
CA GLY A 664 -23.08 35.31 67.91
C GLY A 664 -24.23 36.08 68.60
N ASP A 665 -25.00 36.82 67.81
CA ASP A 665 -26.25 37.45 68.26
C ASP A 665 -27.37 36.39 68.34
N GLY A 666 -27.85 36.12 69.55
CA GLY A 666 -28.89 35.11 69.80
C GLY A 666 -28.48 33.66 69.53
N LYS A 667 -27.18 33.39 69.31
CA LYS A 667 -26.65 32.07 68.93
C LYS A 667 -25.20 31.85 69.35
N ALA A 668 -24.72 30.62 69.28
CA ALA A 668 -23.31 30.29 69.39
C ALA A 668 -22.93 29.19 68.40
N THR A 669 -21.77 29.32 67.74
CA THR A 669 -21.23 28.26 66.88
C THR A 669 -20.20 27.46 67.65
N VAL A 670 -20.39 26.15 67.74
CA VAL A 670 -19.54 25.24 68.48
C VAL A 670 -18.70 24.44 67.49
N TYR A 671 -17.38 24.38 67.71
CA TYR A 671 -16.40 23.63 66.91
C TYR A 671 -15.73 22.59 67.79
N TRP A 672 -15.39 21.43 67.23
CA TRP A 672 -14.60 20.40 67.92
C TRP A 672 -13.64 19.68 66.97
N ALA A 673 -12.61 19.05 67.53
CA ALA A 673 -11.70 18.21 66.75
C ALA A 673 -12.38 16.91 66.30
N GLY A 674 -12.07 16.45 65.08
CA GLY A 674 -12.53 15.15 64.58
C GLY A 674 -11.94 13.97 65.39
N VAL A 675 -12.67 12.85 65.44
CA VAL A 675 -12.30 11.66 66.21
C VAL A 675 -12.39 10.43 65.32
N ILE A 676 -11.40 9.55 65.38
CA ILE A 676 -11.36 8.27 64.64
C ILE A 676 -12.36 7.26 65.25
N ASN A 677 -12.93 6.37 64.42
CA ASN A 677 -13.94 5.35 64.83
C ASN A 677 -15.27 5.93 65.37
N VAL A 678 -15.70 7.07 64.83
CA VAL A 678 -16.95 7.75 65.20
C VAL A 678 -17.86 7.85 63.97
N ASN A 679 -19.12 7.47 64.13
CA ASN A 679 -20.13 7.56 63.08
C ASN A 679 -20.85 8.92 63.15
N GLN A 680 -21.14 9.41 64.36
CA GLN A 680 -21.93 10.63 64.59
C GLN A 680 -21.58 11.31 65.92
N PHE A 681 -21.89 12.60 66.07
CA PHE A 681 -21.76 13.35 67.32
C PHE A 681 -23.12 13.74 67.93
N VAL A 682 -23.13 13.93 69.25
CA VAL A 682 -24.30 14.44 70.01
C VAL A 682 -23.89 15.67 70.82
N LEU A 683 -24.57 16.79 70.55
CA LEU A 683 -24.31 18.09 71.18
C LEU A 683 -25.35 18.41 72.26
N TYR A 684 -24.88 18.96 73.37
CA TYR A 684 -25.66 19.38 74.53
C TYR A 684 -25.36 20.83 74.91
N LYS A 685 -26.32 21.52 75.53
CA LYS A 685 -26.19 22.88 76.07
C LYS A 685 -26.62 22.93 77.54
N TYR A 686 -26.00 23.83 78.28
CA TYR A 686 -26.41 24.21 79.64
C TYR A 686 -26.28 25.72 79.80
N GLN A 687 -27.28 26.35 80.41
CA GLN A 687 -27.26 27.80 80.68
C GLN A 687 -26.59 28.05 82.03
N GLY A 688 -25.34 28.53 82.01
CA GLY A 688 -24.52 28.76 83.18
C GLY A 688 -23.08 29.12 82.81
N THR A 689 -22.27 29.43 83.81
CA THR A 689 -20.83 29.76 83.62
C THR A 689 -19.92 28.54 83.75
N GLN A 690 -20.44 27.40 84.21
CA GLN A 690 -19.72 26.14 84.36
C GLN A 690 -20.63 24.96 83.97
N ALA A 691 -20.01 23.82 83.66
CA ALA A 691 -20.72 22.57 83.41
C ALA A 691 -21.61 22.20 84.63
N PRO A 692 -22.82 21.68 84.42
CA PRO A 692 -23.62 21.17 85.52
C PRO A 692 -22.93 19.97 86.17
N GLN A 693 -23.10 19.84 87.49
CA GLN A 693 -22.56 18.71 88.25
C GLN A 693 -23.31 17.41 87.96
N ASP A 694 -24.63 17.49 87.71
CA ASP A 694 -25.43 16.36 87.27
C ASP A 694 -25.43 16.27 85.73
N LYS A 695 -25.11 15.07 85.20
CA LYS A 695 -25.12 14.82 83.76
C LYS A 695 -26.53 14.93 83.15
N HIS A 696 -27.60 14.84 83.94
CA HIS A 696 -28.99 14.97 83.49
C HIS A 696 -29.45 16.42 83.25
N ASP A 697 -28.72 17.41 83.79
CA ASP A 697 -29.03 18.83 83.59
C ASP A 697 -28.62 19.33 82.19
N TRP A 698 -27.86 18.53 81.45
CA TRP A 698 -27.51 18.81 80.07
C TRP A 698 -28.73 18.70 79.15
N ILE A 699 -29.08 19.79 78.48
CA ILE A 699 -30.15 19.82 77.49
C ILE A 699 -29.56 19.37 76.15
N LYS A 700 -30.03 18.25 75.61
CA LYS A 700 -29.61 17.77 74.27
C LYS A 700 -30.06 18.78 73.21
N VAL A 701 -29.11 19.28 72.42
CA VAL A 701 -29.35 20.18 71.29
C VAL A 701 -29.66 19.39 70.03
N LYS A 702 -28.77 18.46 69.67
CA LYS A 702 -28.88 17.68 68.42
C LYS A 702 -28.07 16.39 68.51
N SER A 703 -28.59 15.32 67.92
CA SER A 703 -27.86 14.06 67.65
C SER A 703 -27.75 13.84 66.14
N GLY A 704 -26.79 13.00 65.73
CA GLY A 704 -26.58 12.68 64.31
C GLY A 704 -25.81 13.76 63.55
N ILE A 705 -24.93 14.49 64.24
CA ILE A 705 -24.11 15.53 63.60
C ILE A 705 -22.89 14.84 62.99
N GLU A 706 -22.71 14.98 61.67
CA GLU A 706 -21.56 14.41 60.93
C GLU A 706 -20.44 15.45 60.72
N ALA A 707 -20.76 16.75 60.81
CA ALA A 707 -19.80 17.84 60.68
C ALA A 707 -19.08 18.14 62.02
N ALA A 708 -17.83 18.63 61.95
CA ALA A 708 -17.01 19.03 63.12
C ALA A 708 -17.39 20.40 63.73
N SER A 709 -18.58 20.91 63.40
CA SER A 709 -19.12 22.15 63.94
C SER A 709 -20.65 22.18 63.88
N TYR A 710 -21.30 22.91 64.78
CA TYR A 710 -22.74 23.12 64.77
C TYR A 710 -23.13 24.47 65.39
N THR A 711 -24.06 25.18 64.76
CA THR A 711 -24.61 26.45 65.26
C THR A 711 -25.85 26.20 66.09
N VAL A 712 -25.83 26.66 67.34
CA VAL A 712 -26.97 26.60 68.26
C VAL A 712 -27.66 27.95 68.27
N ASP A 713 -28.84 27.99 67.69
CA ASP A 713 -29.72 29.16 67.68
C ASP A 713 -30.61 29.21 68.95
N ASP A 714 -31.42 30.26 69.07
CA ASP A 714 -32.35 30.51 70.19
C ASP A 714 -31.68 30.61 71.57
N LEU A 715 -30.52 31.27 71.63
CA LEU A 715 -29.85 31.60 72.89
C LEU A 715 -30.21 33.02 73.34
N THR A 716 -30.31 33.23 74.66
CA THR A 716 -30.60 34.56 75.19
C THR A 716 -29.32 35.38 75.33
N ASN A 717 -29.26 36.53 74.67
CA ASN A 717 -28.14 37.46 74.79
C ASN A 717 -27.92 37.91 76.23
N GLY A 718 -26.65 37.98 76.65
CA GLY A 718 -26.26 38.34 78.01
C GLY A 718 -26.23 37.17 79.00
N LEU A 719 -26.76 36.00 78.65
CA LEU A 719 -26.68 34.79 79.49
C LEU A 719 -25.53 33.88 79.04
N PRO A 720 -24.69 33.38 79.96
CA PRO A 720 -23.61 32.46 79.63
C PRO A 720 -24.16 31.06 79.36
N TYR A 721 -23.61 30.39 78.35
CA TYR A 721 -23.89 29.00 78.00
C TYR A 721 -22.59 28.20 77.95
N VAL A 722 -22.67 26.96 78.39
CA VAL A 722 -21.62 25.95 78.22
C VAL A 722 -22.15 24.86 77.29
N PHE A 723 -21.31 24.33 76.41
CA PHE A 723 -21.65 23.25 75.50
C PHE A 723 -20.86 21.99 75.83
N ALA A 724 -21.46 20.83 75.58
CA ALA A 724 -20.75 19.56 75.67
C ALA A 724 -21.03 18.65 74.46
N ILE A 725 -20.01 17.92 74.03
CA ILE A 725 -20.07 17.02 72.88
C ILE A 725 -19.70 15.58 73.29
N ARG A 726 -20.38 14.61 72.68
CA ARG A 726 -20.08 13.17 72.80
C ARG A 726 -19.95 12.55 71.42
N SER A 727 -18.96 11.69 71.25
CA SER A 727 -18.78 10.83 70.07
C SER A 727 -19.67 9.60 70.15
N SER A 728 -20.15 9.10 69.01
CA SER A 728 -21.01 7.91 68.93
C SER A 728 -20.48 6.89 67.91
N ASN A 729 -20.43 5.63 68.31
CA ASN A 729 -20.30 4.49 67.40
C ASN A 729 -21.38 3.44 67.73
N GLU A 730 -21.32 2.30 67.04
CA GLU A 730 -22.23 1.17 67.24
C GLU A 730 -22.22 0.57 68.66
N ASN A 731 -21.15 0.82 69.44
CA ASN A 731 -21.00 0.36 70.83
C ASN A 731 -21.50 1.37 71.88
N GLY A 732 -21.84 2.61 71.49
CA GLY A 732 -22.41 3.61 72.37
C GLY A 732 -21.74 4.98 72.32
N LEU A 733 -21.98 5.80 73.34
CA LEU A 733 -21.52 7.18 73.41
C LEU A 733 -20.30 7.34 74.32
N SER A 734 -19.32 8.15 73.91
CA SER A 734 -18.16 8.56 74.71
C SER A 734 -18.57 9.29 76.00
N ASP A 735 -17.61 9.63 76.88
CA ASP A 735 -17.86 10.64 77.93
C ASP A 735 -18.05 12.05 77.34
N TYR A 736 -18.54 13.00 78.16
CA TYR A 736 -18.76 14.40 77.75
C TYR A 736 -17.44 15.17 77.67
N LYS A 737 -17.22 15.89 76.56
CA LYS A 737 -16.22 16.96 76.48
C LYS A 737 -16.89 18.33 76.49
N VAL A 738 -16.41 19.23 77.36
CA VAL A 738 -17.10 20.50 77.66
C VAL A 738 -16.31 21.72 77.18
N SER A 739 -17.00 22.72 76.63
CA SER A 739 -16.43 24.01 76.21
C SER A 739 -16.19 24.96 77.39
N GLY A 740 -15.44 26.04 77.17
CA GLY A 740 -15.56 27.24 78.02
C GLY A 740 -16.96 27.89 77.91
N PRO A 741 -17.37 28.71 78.89
CA PRO A 741 -18.63 29.45 78.79
C PRO A 741 -18.57 30.50 77.68
N VAL A 742 -19.68 30.68 76.98
CA VAL A 742 -19.84 31.68 75.93
C VAL A 742 -21.13 32.47 76.16
N THR A 743 -21.07 33.79 76.04
CA THR A 743 -22.21 34.68 76.25
C THR A 743 -22.58 35.34 74.92
N PRO A 744 -23.71 34.96 74.28
CA PRO A 744 -24.24 35.65 73.11
C PRO A 744 -24.45 37.14 73.42
N LYS A 745 -24.14 38.03 72.48
CA LYS A 745 -24.23 39.49 72.67
C LYS A 745 -25.20 40.09 71.66
N GLY A 746 -26.12 40.92 72.15
CA GLY A 746 -27.03 41.70 71.31
C GLY A 746 -26.36 42.97 70.79
N SER A 747 -26.78 43.44 69.62
CA SER A 747 -26.21 44.62 68.96
C SER A 747 -26.54 45.92 69.71
N GLY A 748 -25.53 46.71 70.10
CA GLY A 748 -25.70 48.07 70.63
C GLY A 748 -24.43 48.95 70.62
N ASN A 749 -24.50 50.07 69.87
CA ASN A 749 -23.61 51.26 69.76
C ASN A 749 -23.43 51.99 71.14
N GLU A 750 -22.46 52.88 71.45
CA GLU A 750 -21.60 53.84 70.72
C GLU A 750 -20.51 54.44 71.67
N GLY A 751 -19.37 54.95 71.15
CA GLY A 751 -18.76 56.22 71.66
C GLY A 751 -17.32 56.29 72.24
N GLY A 752 -16.31 56.55 71.38
CA GLY A 752 -15.40 57.71 71.49
C GLY A 752 -14.00 57.63 72.17
N GLY A 753 -12.90 57.71 71.37
CA GLY A 753 -11.58 58.24 71.81
C GLY A 753 -10.31 57.63 71.19
N THR A 754 -9.87 58.13 70.02
CA THR A 754 -8.61 57.85 69.27
C THR A 754 -7.41 58.72 69.73
N PRO A 755 -6.11 58.32 69.54
CA PRO A 755 -5.40 58.34 68.24
C PRO A 755 -4.55 57.10 67.86
N THR A 756 -4.36 56.99 66.54
CA THR A 756 -3.73 56.03 65.58
C THR A 756 -2.18 55.91 65.64
N PRO A 757 -1.45 55.11 64.78
CA PRO A 757 -1.85 54.36 63.55
C PRO A 757 -1.31 52.92 63.31
N GLY A 758 -2.04 52.15 62.49
CA GLY A 758 -1.55 51.03 61.66
C GLY A 758 -2.69 50.17 61.07
N PRO A 759 -2.77 49.87 59.75
CA PRO A 759 -4.02 49.95 58.97
C PRO A 759 -4.75 48.63 58.67
N THR A 760 -6.07 48.74 58.52
CA THR A 760 -7.11 47.71 58.30
C THR A 760 -7.52 47.49 56.83
N PRO A 761 -8.15 46.34 56.48
CA PRO A 761 -8.76 46.06 55.18
C PRO A 761 -10.25 46.52 55.10
N ASN A 762 -10.78 46.87 53.92
CA ASN A 762 -12.14 47.43 53.69
C ASN A 762 -12.72 47.02 52.28
N PRO A 763 -13.97 47.34 51.86
CA PRO A 763 -15.21 46.52 51.95
C PRO A 763 -16.06 46.43 50.62
N THR A 764 -17.28 45.87 50.67
CA THR A 764 -18.33 45.71 49.59
C THR A 764 -19.13 46.99 49.26
N PRO A 765 -19.58 47.27 47.99
CA PRO A 765 -21.02 47.18 47.57
C PRO A 765 -21.31 46.93 46.04
N THR A 766 -22.58 46.60 45.68
CA THR A 766 -23.19 46.52 44.30
C THR A 766 -24.24 47.65 44.17
N PRO A 767 -24.41 48.45 43.06
CA PRO A 767 -25.01 48.04 41.76
C PRO A 767 -24.57 48.76 40.42
N SER A 768 -24.77 48.05 39.27
CA SER A 768 -24.89 48.33 37.80
C SER A 768 -24.44 49.66 37.12
N PRO A 769 -23.98 49.70 35.83
CA PRO A 769 -24.41 48.88 34.68
C PRO A 769 -23.27 48.23 33.82
N SER A 770 -23.69 47.41 32.84
CA SER A 770 -22.91 46.54 31.94
C SER A 770 -21.52 47.00 31.49
N THR A 771 -20.54 46.07 31.49
CA THR A 771 -19.70 45.70 30.32
C THR A 771 -18.75 44.52 30.65
N SER A 772 -18.88 43.43 29.90
CA SER A 772 -17.92 42.33 29.59
C SER A 772 -16.86 41.89 30.61
N ALA A 773 -16.97 40.63 31.06
CA ALA A 773 -15.97 39.90 31.88
C ALA A 773 -14.64 39.62 31.14
N PRO A 774 -13.48 39.59 31.82
CA PRO A 774 -12.25 38.97 31.33
C PRO A 774 -12.21 37.48 31.68
N SER A 775 -11.94 36.65 30.68
CA SER A 775 -11.77 35.21 30.71
C SER A 775 -10.55 34.78 31.54
N VAL A 776 -10.74 33.77 32.40
CA VAL A 776 -9.65 33.08 33.10
C VAL A 776 -9.04 32.05 32.12
N THR A 777 -7.78 32.21 31.75
CA THR A 777 -7.06 31.26 30.89
C THR A 777 -6.59 30.05 31.72
N PRO A 778 -6.83 28.78 31.30
CA PRO A 778 -6.34 27.59 31.99
C PRO A 778 -4.80 27.48 31.98
N ALA A 779 -4.19 26.82 32.98
CA ALA A 779 -2.75 26.53 32.99
C ALA A 779 -2.39 25.36 32.05
N PRO A 780 -1.21 25.35 31.40
CA PRO A 780 -0.79 24.27 30.49
C PRO A 780 -0.61 22.93 31.22
N GLN A 781 -1.05 21.84 30.60
CA GLN A 781 -0.94 20.48 31.15
C GLN A 781 0.32 19.77 30.63
N LYS A 782 1.02 19.04 31.51
CA LYS A 782 2.26 18.31 31.22
C LYS A 782 2.06 16.81 31.44
N GLU A 783 2.46 16.00 30.47
CA GLU A 783 2.32 14.54 30.42
C GLU A 783 3.69 13.90 30.09
N VAL A 784 3.97 12.69 30.61
CA VAL A 784 5.21 11.95 30.31
C VAL A 784 4.86 10.72 29.47
N ILE A 785 5.53 10.56 28.34
CA ILE A 785 5.30 9.49 27.35
C ILE A 785 6.57 8.65 27.23
N LYS A 786 6.44 7.32 27.24
CA LYS A 786 7.56 6.40 26.99
C LYS A 786 7.69 6.12 25.50
N VAL A 787 8.91 6.19 25.00
CA VAL A 787 9.27 5.88 23.61
C VAL A 787 10.31 4.77 23.56
N ASN A 788 10.28 3.97 22.49
CA ASN A 788 11.18 2.84 22.32
C ASN A 788 12.47 3.27 21.61
N VAL A 789 13.56 2.60 21.97
CA VAL A 789 14.81 2.61 21.23
C VAL A 789 15.04 1.21 20.69
N GLU A 790 15.15 1.08 19.37
CA GLU A 790 15.31 -0.21 18.69
C GLU A 790 16.71 -0.37 18.10
N ASN A 791 17.12 -1.62 17.88
CA ASN A 791 18.30 -1.93 17.08
C ASN A 791 17.96 -1.86 15.58
N GLY A 792 18.79 -1.18 14.79
CA GLY A 792 18.48 -0.92 13.38
C GLY A 792 18.30 -2.19 12.53
N ASP A 793 18.97 -3.30 12.89
CA ASP A 793 19.05 -4.50 12.05
C ASP A 793 17.99 -5.58 12.37
N GLN A 794 17.35 -5.53 13.54
CA GLN A 794 16.37 -6.56 13.97
C GLN A 794 15.05 -5.97 14.50
N ALA A 795 14.89 -4.64 14.55
CA ALA A 795 13.72 -3.94 15.10
C ALA A 795 13.35 -4.38 16.53
N ALA A 796 14.32 -4.85 17.32
CA ALA A 796 14.11 -5.27 18.70
C ALA A 796 14.32 -4.08 19.65
N THR A 797 13.37 -3.85 20.56
CA THR A 797 13.48 -2.81 21.59
C THR A 797 14.65 -3.10 22.53
N VAL A 798 15.67 -2.24 22.53
CA VAL A 798 16.86 -2.32 23.37
C VAL A 798 16.81 -1.39 24.58
N ALA A 799 16.00 -0.32 24.53
CA ALA A 799 15.78 0.58 25.66
C ALA A 799 14.46 1.34 25.54
N SER A 800 14.10 2.07 26.59
CA SER A 800 12.98 3.03 26.57
C SER A 800 13.43 4.38 27.10
N LEU A 801 13.01 5.46 26.43
CA LEU A 801 13.23 6.85 26.82
C LEU A 801 11.91 7.51 27.21
N GLU A 802 11.97 8.65 27.89
CA GLU A 802 10.81 9.42 28.33
C GLU A 802 10.80 10.77 27.64
N ILE A 803 9.67 11.11 27.01
CA ILE A 803 9.36 12.39 26.40
C ILE A 803 8.38 13.14 27.30
N SER A 804 8.56 14.45 27.41
CA SER A 804 7.66 15.34 28.12
C SER A 804 6.75 16.09 27.13
N ARG A 805 5.47 15.72 27.08
CA ARG A 805 4.44 16.40 26.25
C ARG A 805 3.81 17.55 27.03
N THR A 806 3.83 18.75 26.45
CA THR A 806 3.23 19.96 27.00
C THR A 806 2.13 20.48 26.07
N ARG A 807 0.91 20.64 26.59
CA ARG A 807 -0.22 21.23 25.85
C ARG A 807 -0.37 22.70 26.21
N GLY A 808 -0.08 23.58 25.26
CA GLY A 808 -0.21 25.02 25.37
C GLY A 808 -1.66 25.48 25.28
N THR A 809 -1.93 26.68 25.79
CA THR A 809 -3.27 27.32 25.73
C THR A 809 -3.62 27.86 24.35
N ASP A 810 -2.64 27.91 23.45
CA ASP A 810 -2.74 28.33 22.05
C ASP A 810 -3.01 27.14 21.09
N GLY A 811 -3.24 25.94 21.63
CA GLY A 811 -3.43 24.72 20.86
C GLY A 811 -2.13 24.05 20.40
N THR A 812 -0.96 24.58 20.78
CA THR A 812 0.32 23.92 20.50
C THR A 812 0.55 22.71 21.40
N VAL A 813 1.12 21.65 20.85
CA VAL A 813 1.52 20.45 21.59
C VAL A 813 3.00 20.23 21.32
N LYS A 814 3.81 20.26 22.38
CA LYS A 814 5.27 20.17 22.29
C LYS A 814 5.80 18.95 23.01
N ASP A 815 6.65 18.19 22.35
CA ASP A 815 7.31 17.01 22.90
C ASP A 815 8.80 17.30 23.11
N GLU A 816 9.29 17.12 24.34
CA GLU A 816 10.70 17.35 24.68
C GLU A 816 11.39 16.04 25.10
N LEU A 817 12.55 15.74 24.48
CA LEU A 817 13.41 14.60 24.80
C LEU A 817 14.85 15.04 25.09
N GLN A 818 15.39 14.57 26.21
CA GLN A 818 16.77 14.81 26.62
C GLN A 818 17.53 13.48 26.74
N LEU A 819 18.53 13.25 25.87
CA LEU A 819 19.38 12.06 25.93
C LEU A 819 20.64 12.36 26.75
N SER A 820 20.61 11.99 28.03
CA SER A 820 21.75 12.10 28.94
C SER A 820 22.82 11.03 28.69
N GLN A 821 24.06 11.31 29.08
CA GLN A 821 25.19 10.38 28.93
C GLN A 821 24.92 9.01 29.56
N SER A 822 24.27 8.96 30.73
CA SER A 822 23.91 7.71 31.41
C SER A 822 22.92 6.85 30.61
N LYS A 823 21.94 7.49 29.96
CA LYS A 823 20.96 6.81 29.10
C LYS A 823 21.62 6.33 27.81
N ALA A 824 22.50 7.14 27.22
CA ALA A 824 23.28 6.77 26.04
C ALA A 824 24.18 5.55 26.33
N GLN A 825 24.87 5.51 27.49
CA GLN A 825 25.67 4.35 27.89
C GLN A 825 24.80 3.09 28.01
N SER A 826 23.63 3.19 28.66
CA SER A 826 22.72 2.05 28.77
C SER A 826 22.26 1.52 27.41
N ILE A 827 21.99 2.40 26.44
CA ILE A 827 21.61 1.99 25.08
C ILE A 827 22.77 1.27 24.39
N ILE A 828 23.98 1.81 24.48
CA ILE A 828 25.19 1.22 23.90
C ILE A 828 25.48 -0.17 24.46
N ASP A 829 25.34 -0.35 25.78
CA ASP A 829 25.60 -1.64 26.43
C ASP A 829 24.61 -2.73 25.99
N GLN A 830 23.37 -2.34 25.67
CA GLN A 830 22.36 -3.25 25.12
C GLN A 830 22.60 -3.53 23.63
N LEU A 831 22.96 -2.50 22.84
CA LEU A 831 23.31 -2.67 21.43
C LEU A 831 24.50 -3.62 21.26
N LYS A 832 25.53 -3.52 22.10
CA LYS A 832 26.67 -4.45 22.13
C LYS A 832 26.27 -5.91 22.34
N GLN A 833 25.23 -6.18 23.14
CA GLN A 833 24.72 -7.54 23.36
C GLN A 833 24.02 -8.10 22.12
N THR A 834 23.42 -7.24 21.30
CA THR A 834 22.72 -7.63 20.07
C THR A 834 23.60 -7.59 18.83
N GLY A 835 24.81 -7.01 18.93
CA GLY A 835 25.75 -6.87 17.81
C GLY A 835 25.42 -5.75 16.82
N SER A 836 24.44 -4.88 17.11
CA SER A 836 24.06 -3.77 16.26
C SER A 836 24.83 -2.49 16.61
N SER A 837 25.06 -1.64 15.61
CA SER A 837 25.73 -0.34 15.74
C SER A 837 24.78 0.84 15.51
N THR A 838 23.47 0.63 15.51
CA THR A 838 22.46 1.66 15.20
C THR A 838 21.40 1.71 16.28
N ALA A 839 21.20 2.89 16.89
CA ALA A 839 20.14 3.18 17.85
C ALA A 839 18.99 3.94 17.15
N VAL A 840 17.79 3.37 17.08
CA VAL A 840 16.62 4.01 16.45
C VAL A 840 15.64 4.48 17.53
N ILE A 841 15.52 5.79 17.74
CA ILE A 841 14.52 6.39 18.63
C ILE A 841 13.21 6.56 17.86
N LEU A 842 12.17 5.81 18.24
CA LEU A 842 10.86 5.85 17.62
C LEU A 842 9.90 6.76 18.40
N ILE A 843 9.50 7.88 17.80
CA ILE A 843 8.63 8.87 18.43
C ILE A 843 7.24 8.79 17.79
N PRO A 844 6.23 8.24 18.50
CA PRO A 844 4.88 8.08 17.95
C PRO A 844 4.08 9.39 18.01
N ASP A 845 3.22 9.60 17.00
CA ASP A 845 2.17 10.64 17.02
C ASP A 845 0.90 10.15 16.30
N VAL A 846 0.30 9.08 16.82
CA VAL A 846 -0.88 8.43 16.20
C VAL A 846 -2.11 9.34 16.09
N LYS A 847 -2.17 10.43 16.86
CA LYS A 847 -3.25 11.42 16.82
C LYS A 847 -2.92 12.62 15.93
N ASP A 848 -1.73 12.66 15.35
CA ASP A 848 -1.18 13.79 14.60
C ASP A 848 -1.39 15.14 15.31
N GLU A 849 -1.16 15.17 16.63
CA GLU A 849 -1.45 16.36 17.46
C GLU A 849 -0.19 17.17 17.79
N VAL A 850 1.01 16.60 17.65
CA VAL A 850 2.25 17.25 18.06
C VAL A 850 2.69 18.28 17.03
N THR A 851 2.86 19.52 17.47
CA THR A 851 3.25 20.66 16.62
C THR A 851 4.75 20.91 16.61
N GLN A 852 5.50 20.36 17.57
CA GLN A 852 6.96 20.55 17.68
C GLN A 852 7.58 19.43 18.52
N TRP A 853 8.70 18.86 18.04
CA TRP A 853 9.58 18.01 18.86
C TRP A 853 10.91 18.71 19.09
N ASP A 854 11.33 18.84 20.35
CA ASP A 854 12.64 19.31 20.74
C ASP A 854 13.44 18.14 21.32
N LEU A 855 14.52 17.75 20.63
CA LEU A 855 15.41 16.68 21.05
C LEU A 855 16.78 17.27 21.34
N THR A 856 17.37 16.92 22.47
CA THR A 856 18.71 17.35 22.84
C THR A 856 19.57 16.16 23.22
N LEU A 857 20.76 16.08 22.64
CA LEU A 857 21.82 15.17 23.03
C LEU A 857 22.84 15.97 23.84
N SER A 858 23.07 15.58 25.08
CA SER A 858 24.17 16.17 25.84
C SER A 858 25.51 15.89 25.15
N SER A 859 26.47 16.80 25.24
CA SER A 859 27.85 16.65 24.76
C SER A 859 28.50 15.32 25.19
N GLY A 860 28.23 14.87 26.42
CA GLY A 860 28.69 13.57 26.91
C GLY A 860 28.07 12.37 26.17
N SER A 861 26.84 12.50 25.67
CA SER A 861 26.14 11.44 24.90
C SER A 861 26.66 11.37 23.47
N SER A 862 26.80 12.51 22.80
CA SER A 862 27.30 12.57 21.41
C SER A 862 28.74 12.08 21.32
N ALA A 863 29.60 12.48 22.27
CA ALA A 863 30.97 11.98 22.36
C ALA A 863 31.02 10.46 22.56
N LEU A 864 30.17 9.93 23.44
CA LEU A 864 30.12 8.50 23.74
C LEU A 864 29.63 7.68 22.54
N LEU A 865 28.58 8.12 21.85
CA LEU A 865 28.08 7.48 20.62
C LEU A 865 29.15 7.47 19.52
N ALA A 866 29.85 8.60 19.33
CA ALA A 866 30.93 8.72 18.35
C ALA A 866 32.12 7.79 18.67
N GLU A 867 32.56 7.74 19.92
CA GLU A 867 33.67 6.88 20.37
C GLU A 867 33.36 5.39 20.16
N GLN A 868 32.10 5.00 20.39
CA GLN A 868 31.66 3.61 20.26
C GLN A 868 31.19 3.25 18.84
N GLY A 869 31.24 4.18 17.89
CA GLY A 869 30.86 3.95 16.49
C GLY A 869 29.37 3.69 16.29
N VAL A 870 28.51 4.25 17.16
CA VAL A 870 27.06 4.03 17.11
C VAL A 870 26.37 5.15 16.33
N ASN A 871 25.61 4.77 15.30
CA ASN A 871 24.74 5.68 14.55
C ASN A 871 23.46 5.96 15.35
N LEU A 872 22.99 7.21 15.34
CA LEU A 872 21.73 7.58 15.97
C LEU A 872 20.69 7.89 14.90
N VAL A 873 19.53 7.24 14.99
CA VAL A 873 18.37 7.51 14.14
C VAL A 873 17.25 8.12 14.98
N ILE A 874 16.71 9.25 14.57
CA ILE A 874 15.52 9.87 15.14
C ILE A 874 14.39 9.69 14.13
N SER A 875 13.32 8.99 14.51
CA SER A 875 12.20 8.71 13.61
C SER A 875 10.88 9.16 14.22
N ASN A 876 10.16 10.03 13.52
CA ASN A 876 8.76 10.36 13.81
C ASN A 876 7.92 10.14 12.52
N PRO A 877 6.58 10.32 12.55
CA PRO A 877 5.76 10.09 11.36
C PRO A 877 6.02 11.01 10.16
N ASN A 878 6.79 12.10 10.33
CA ASN A 878 7.03 13.11 9.30
C ASN A 878 8.49 13.15 8.80
N VAL A 879 9.46 12.55 9.52
CA VAL A 879 10.87 12.49 9.13
C VAL A 879 11.62 11.38 9.87
N ARG A 880 12.56 10.74 9.17
CA ARG A 880 13.59 9.86 9.73
C ARG A 880 14.97 10.47 9.48
N ILE A 881 15.71 10.77 10.54
CA ILE A 881 17.01 11.44 10.52
C ILE A 881 18.07 10.43 10.95
N THR A 882 19.03 10.12 10.09
CA THR A 882 20.16 9.23 10.41
C THR A 882 21.43 10.05 10.59
N ILE A 883 21.94 10.08 11.82
CA ILE A 883 23.15 10.79 12.21
C ILE A 883 24.28 9.76 12.36
N PRO A 884 25.24 9.71 11.43
CA PRO A 884 26.32 8.75 11.52
C PRO A 884 27.27 9.11 12.67
N ALA A 885 27.94 8.11 13.25
CA ALA A 885 28.88 8.32 14.34
C ALA A 885 30.01 9.30 13.99
N SER A 886 30.43 9.35 12.72
CA SER A 886 31.39 10.33 12.18
C SER A 886 30.91 11.77 12.33
N SER A 887 29.63 12.03 12.13
CA SER A 887 29.03 13.36 12.26
C SER A 887 28.91 13.83 13.71
N LEU A 888 29.01 12.91 14.68
CA LEU A 888 29.02 13.23 16.12
C LEU A 888 30.41 13.49 16.71
N LYS A 889 31.48 13.19 15.97
CA LYS A 889 32.87 13.23 16.48
C LYS A 889 33.35 14.65 16.82
N ASP A 890 34.17 14.79 17.86
CA ASP A 890 34.84 16.06 18.23
C ASP A 890 33.86 17.21 18.58
N ARG A 891 32.68 16.87 19.12
CA ARG A 891 31.65 17.83 19.59
C ARG A 891 31.82 18.13 21.08
N THR A 892 31.88 19.41 21.43
CA THR A 892 31.99 19.89 22.83
C THR A 892 30.69 20.45 23.39
N ASP A 893 29.75 20.82 22.53
CA ASP A 893 28.47 21.42 22.91
C ASP A 893 27.33 20.40 22.76
N ASP A 894 26.23 20.64 23.47
CA ASP A 894 25.00 19.85 23.33
C ASP A 894 24.44 20.02 21.90
N ILE A 895 23.96 18.93 21.31
CA ILE A 895 23.36 18.93 19.97
C ILE A 895 21.84 18.95 20.14
N TYR A 896 21.16 19.90 19.50
CA TYR A 896 19.70 19.93 19.52
C TYR A 896 19.12 19.69 18.13
N PHE A 897 17.92 19.11 18.06
CA PHE A 897 17.07 19.04 16.89
C PHE A 897 15.69 19.57 17.27
N ARG A 898 15.24 20.61 16.58
CA ARG A 898 13.87 21.07 16.64
C ARG A 898 13.17 20.71 15.33
N LEU A 899 12.09 19.97 15.46
CA LEU A 899 11.34 19.37 14.37
C LEU A 899 9.94 19.97 14.35
N VAL A 900 9.60 20.73 13.31
CA VAL A 900 8.32 21.46 13.20
C VAL A 900 7.62 21.10 11.87
N PRO A 901 6.55 20.29 11.90
CA PRO A 901 5.79 19.96 10.69
C PRO A 901 4.87 21.12 10.31
N VAL A 902 4.79 21.44 9.01
CA VAL A 902 3.92 22.50 8.50
C VAL A 902 2.50 21.97 8.38
N LYS A 903 1.72 22.07 9.47
CA LYS A 903 0.35 21.52 9.54
C LYS A 903 -0.72 22.40 8.90
N LYS A 904 -0.48 23.70 8.75
CA LYS A 904 -1.49 24.63 8.22
C LYS A 904 -1.50 24.63 6.71
N GLU A 905 -2.69 24.49 6.12
CA GLU A 905 -2.85 24.44 4.66
C GLU A 905 -2.41 25.73 3.97
N ALA A 906 -2.68 26.90 4.56
CA ALA A 906 -2.24 28.18 4.02
C ALA A 906 -0.71 28.27 3.90
N GLU A 907 0.02 27.80 4.92
CA GLU A 907 1.49 27.82 4.91
C GLU A 907 2.04 26.83 3.87
N ARG A 908 1.38 25.68 3.65
CA ARG A 908 1.72 24.72 2.57
C ARG A 908 1.50 25.34 1.19
N ALA A 909 0.37 26.01 0.99
CA ALA A 909 0.05 26.72 -0.25
C ALA A 909 1.06 27.85 -0.56
N ASP A 910 1.56 28.53 0.48
CA ASP A 910 2.62 29.53 0.33
C ASP A 910 3.95 28.91 -0.11
N ILE A 911 4.34 27.75 0.44
CA ILE A 911 5.54 27.01 0.02
C ILE A 911 5.39 26.55 -1.45
N GLN A 912 4.23 26.02 -1.82
CA GLN A 912 3.88 25.63 -3.20
C GLN A 912 4.06 26.81 -4.16
N THR A 913 3.50 27.97 -3.81
CA THR A 913 3.60 29.19 -4.63
C THR A 913 5.06 29.64 -4.79
N ARG A 914 5.88 29.54 -3.74
CA ARG A 914 7.31 29.89 -3.80
C ARG A 914 8.13 28.93 -4.67
N ALA A 915 7.87 27.62 -4.58
CA ALA A 915 8.51 26.63 -5.42
C ALA A 915 8.22 26.90 -6.92
N GLN A 916 6.98 27.25 -7.26
CA GLN A 916 6.55 27.52 -8.64
C GLN A 916 6.94 28.91 -9.19
N SER A 917 7.42 29.82 -8.35
CA SER A 917 7.72 31.21 -8.75
C SER A 917 9.20 31.58 -8.67
N ASN A 918 10.04 30.75 -8.05
CA ASN A 918 11.46 31.04 -7.92
C ASN A 918 12.22 30.73 -9.22
N GLU A 919 12.85 31.74 -9.84
CA GLU A 919 13.54 31.58 -11.12
C GLU A 919 14.68 30.54 -11.09
N SER A 920 15.44 30.44 -9.99
CA SER A 920 16.50 29.44 -9.86
C SER A 920 15.94 28.02 -9.79
N ILE A 921 14.82 27.81 -9.10
CA ILE A 921 14.14 26.51 -9.04
C ILE A 921 13.54 26.14 -10.40
N LEU A 922 12.92 27.10 -11.10
CA LEU A 922 12.35 26.89 -12.43
C LEU A 922 13.41 26.58 -13.49
N GLN A 923 14.66 27.03 -13.31
CA GLN A 923 15.80 26.64 -14.15
C GLN A 923 16.27 25.20 -13.96
N PHE A 924 15.95 24.57 -12.82
CA PHE A 924 16.22 23.15 -12.55
C PHE A 924 15.00 22.27 -12.83
N ALA A 925 13.81 22.77 -12.54
CA ALA A 925 12.56 22.03 -12.66
C ALA A 925 11.94 22.05 -14.07
N GLY A 926 12.44 22.88 -15.00
CA GLY A 926 11.99 23.01 -16.38
C GLY A 926 10.55 23.45 -16.63
N THR A 927 9.72 23.43 -15.59
CA THR A 927 8.30 23.73 -15.62
C THR A 927 7.87 24.47 -14.35
N LYS A 928 6.71 25.11 -14.41
CA LYS A 928 5.99 25.61 -13.21
C LYS A 928 5.14 24.53 -12.55
N ASP A 929 5.07 23.35 -13.16
CA ASP A 929 4.34 22.19 -12.65
C ASP A 929 5.15 21.44 -11.58
N ILE A 930 5.40 22.15 -10.48
CA ILE A 930 5.97 21.59 -9.25
C ILE A 930 4.82 21.39 -8.28
N GLN A 931 4.67 20.19 -7.71
CA GLN A 931 3.62 19.87 -6.74
C GLN A 931 4.22 19.34 -5.44
N ILE A 932 3.92 19.97 -4.30
CA ILE A 932 4.33 19.44 -2.99
C ILE A 932 3.59 18.13 -2.71
N LEU A 933 4.36 17.07 -2.48
CA LEU A 933 3.90 15.80 -1.95
C LEU A 933 4.17 15.76 -0.44
N GLY A 934 3.28 15.12 0.31
CA GLY A 934 3.39 15.02 1.76
C GLY A 934 3.27 16.35 2.51
N ARG A 935 3.79 16.34 3.74
CA ARG A 935 3.79 17.50 4.64
C ARG A 935 5.22 18.05 4.75
N PRO A 936 5.43 19.34 4.43
CA PRO A 936 6.72 19.98 4.65
C PRO A 936 7.17 19.91 6.11
N MET A 937 8.48 19.81 6.30
CA MET A 937 9.11 19.63 7.60
C MET A 937 10.23 20.66 7.80
N THR A 938 10.12 21.50 8.81
CA THR A 938 11.20 22.39 9.24
C THR A 938 12.06 21.68 10.29
N ILE A 939 13.37 21.66 10.05
CA ILE A 939 14.36 21.05 10.95
C ILE A 939 15.37 22.13 11.32
N GLU A 940 15.55 22.40 12.61
CA GLU A 940 16.59 23.29 13.12
C GLU A 940 17.57 22.52 14.01
N THR A 941 18.86 22.71 13.80
CA THR A 941 19.91 22.11 14.64
C THR A 941 21.17 22.95 14.59
N ASN A 942 22.02 22.81 15.61
CA ASN A 942 23.40 23.31 15.61
C ASN A 942 24.40 22.34 14.98
N LEU A 943 23.98 21.22 14.36
CA LEU A 943 24.84 20.28 13.63
C LEU A 943 25.09 20.71 12.19
N GLN A 944 25.91 21.75 11.97
CA GLN A 944 26.20 22.29 10.64
C GLN A 944 27.45 21.66 10.00
N SER A 945 27.48 21.64 8.66
CA SER A 945 28.62 21.22 7.82
C SER A 945 29.07 19.78 8.07
N ARG A 946 28.11 18.90 8.38
CA ARG A 946 28.35 17.47 8.61
C ARG A 946 27.22 16.68 7.96
N PRO A 947 27.54 15.60 7.23
CA PRO A 947 26.55 14.85 6.48
C PRO A 947 25.57 14.13 7.42
N VAL A 948 24.29 14.26 7.13
CA VAL A 948 23.17 13.58 7.77
C VAL A 948 22.24 13.10 6.67
N THR A 949 21.71 11.89 6.81
CA THR A 949 20.72 11.36 5.86
C THR A 949 19.32 11.67 6.38
N LEU A 950 18.51 12.33 5.57
CA LEU A 950 17.10 12.56 5.83
C LEU A 950 16.28 11.64 4.94
N VAL A 951 15.26 11.01 5.52
CA VAL A 951 14.21 10.33 4.77
C VAL A 951 12.87 10.96 5.15
N LEU A 952 12.21 11.60 4.19
CA LEU A 952 10.88 12.19 4.35
C LEU A 952 9.83 11.14 3.93
N PRO A 953 9.01 10.61 4.84
CA PRO A 953 7.96 9.65 4.50
C PRO A 953 7.00 10.25 3.46
N VAL A 954 6.69 9.49 2.42
CA VAL A 954 5.66 9.84 1.44
C VAL A 954 4.47 8.94 1.67
N ILE A 955 3.26 9.48 1.58
CA ILE A 955 2.04 8.69 1.66
C ILE A 955 1.90 7.91 0.35
N ALA A 956 1.69 6.59 0.40
CA ALA A 956 1.72 5.72 -0.78
C ALA A 956 0.76 6.17 -1.90
N ASN A 957 -0.40 6.73 -1.57
CA ASN A 957 -1.36 7.27 -2.54
C ASN A 957 -0.85 8.52 -3.29
N GLN A 958 0.08 9.28 -2.72
CA GLN A 958 0.69 10.45 -3.36
C GLN A 958 1.84 10.08 -4.32
N LEU A 959 2.27 8.81 -4.31
CA LEU A 959 3.24 8.27 -5.26
C LEU A 959 2.56 7.59 -6.47
N ALA A 960 1.23 7.44 -6.46
CA ALA A 960 0.50 6.85 -7.58
C ALA A 960 0.67 7.70 -8.84
N GLY A 961 1.26 7.11 -9.90
CA GLY A 961 1.56 7.83 -11.14
C GLY A 961 2.68 8.88 -11.01
N VAL A 962 3.50 8.80 -9.97
CA VAL A 962 4.74 9.57 -9.82
C VAL A 962 5.91 8.64 -10.04
N ASN A 963 6.70 8.86 -11.09
CA ASN A 963 7.93 8.10 -11.28
C ASN A 963 8.93 8.52 -10.17
N SER A 964 9.72 7.60 -9.64
CA SER A 964 10.79 7.92 -8.68
C SER A 964 11.75 9.00 -9.20
N GLU A 965 11.89 9.12 -10.51
CA GLU A 965 12.71 10.16 -11.18
C GLU A 965 12.07 11.56 -11.11
N GLU A 966 10.74 11.66 -10.95
CA GLU A 966 10.01 12.94 -10.79
C GLU A 966 10.08 13.45 -9.34
N LEU A 967 10.66 12.67 -8.41
CA LEU A 967 10.71 13.03 -6.99
C LEU A 967 11.94 13.89 -6.69
N GLY A 968 11.67 15.05 -6.08
CA GLY A 968 12.68 15.93 -5.53
C GLY A 968 12.36 16.34 -4.11
N VAL A 969 13.31 17.03 -3.48
CA VAL A 969 13.11 17.76 -2.24
C VAL A 969 13.41 19.22 -2.50
N TYR A 970 12.39 20.06 -2.36
CA TYR A 970 12.51 21.50 -2.34
C TYR A 970 12.94 21.96 -0.93
N ILE A 971 14.03 22.71 -0.87
CA ILE A 971 14.69 23.12 0.37
C ILE A 971 14.66 24.65 0.47
N GLU A 972 14.15 25.17 1.59
CA GLU A 972 14.20 26.60 1.91
C GLU A 972 15.13 26.85 3.10
N HIS A 973 16.30 27.42 2.83
CA HIS A 973 17.27 27.74 3.87
C HIS A 973 16.85 28.95 4.69
N SER A 974 17.32 29.00 5.93
CA SER A 974 17.07 30.12 6.84
C SER A 974 17.63 31.46 6.35
N ASP A 975 18.59 31.44 5.42
CA ASP A 975 19.15 32.65 4.77
C ASP A 975 18.33 33.14 3.56
N GLY A 976 17.24 32.44 3.23
CA GLY A 976 16.33 32.77 2.13
C GLY A 976 16.70 32.15 0.78
N THR A 977 17.85 31.49 0.67
CA THR A 977 18.23 30.70 -0.51
C THR A 977 17.35 29.45 -0.64
N LYS A 978 17.21 28.97 -1.87
CA LYS A 978 16.32 27.87 -2.22
C LYS A 978 17.06 26.88 -3.11
N GLU A 979 16.81 25.61 -2.87
CA GLU A 979 17.42 24.52 -3.61
C GLU A 979 16.36 23.49 -3.99
N LEU A 980 16.59 22.79 -5.09
CA LEU A 980 15.81 21.63 -5.51
C LEU A 980 16.80 20.49 -5.74
N VAL A 981 16.67 19.43 -4.96
CA VAL A 981 17.56 18.26 -5.01
C VAL A 981 16.77 17.04 -5.47
N HIS A 982 17.37 16.17 -6.28
CA HIS A 982 16.75 14.88 -6.58
C HIS A 982 16.65 14.01 -5.33
N GLY A 983 15.49 13.42 -5.15
CA GLY A 983 15.19 12.56 -4.04
C GLY A 983 15.31 11.10 -4.43
N LYS A 984 15.93 10.26 -3.59
CA LYS A 984 15.97 8.81 -3.82
C LYS A 984 14.82 8.14 -3.08
N LEU A 985 13.95 7.43 -3.78
CA LEU A 985 12.89 6.66 -3.12
C LEU A 985 13.49 5.47 -2.35
N VAL A 986 13.21 5.36 -1.06
CA VAL A 986 13.67 4.27 -0.17
C VAL A 986 12.55 3.74 0.70
N THR A 987 12.70 2.50 1.16
CA THR A 987 11.79 1.87 2.13
C THR A 987 12.26 2.16 3.57
N LEU A 988 11.38 2.67 4.44
CA LEU A 988 11.70 3.11 5.80
C LEU A 988 11.64 1.99 6.85
N ASN A 989 10.71 1.06 6.71
CA ASN A 989 10.38 0.06 7.72
C ASN A 989 9.83 -1.24 7.11
N SER A 990 9.59 -2.23 7.98
CA SER A 990 9.07 -3.56 7.62
C SER A 990 7.66 -3.54 7.01
N ASP A 991 6.92 -2.44 7.18
CA ASP A 991 5.57 -2.25 6.62
C ASP A 991 5.62 -1.68 5.18
N ASN A 992 6.81 -1.64 4.58
CA ASN A 992 7.10 -1.13 3.25
C ASN A 992 6.72 0.36 3.04
N GLN A 993 6.69 1.16 4.11
CA GLN A 993 6.46 2.60 4.02
C GLN A 993 7.60 3.25 3.22
N GLN A 994 7.26 3.98 2.16
CA GLN A 994 8.24 4.64 1.30
C GLN A 994 8.53 6.07 1.78
N GLY A 995 9.71 6.57 1.44
CA GLY A 995 10.06 7.96 1.62
C GLY A 995 11.19 8.38 0.73
N VAL A 996 11.41 9.69 0.67
CA VAL A 996 12.42 10.30 -0.17
C VAL A 996 13.66 10.57 0.67
N GLU A 997 14.74 9.86 0.35
CA GLU A 997 16.07 9.97 0.94
C GLU A 997 16.89 11.06 0.25
N ILE A 998 17.50 11.93 1.05
CA ILE A 998 18.51 12.91 0.62
C ILE A 998 19.64 13.00 1.66
N GLU A 999 20.84 13.37 1.23
CA GLU A 999 21.94 13.74 2.12
C GLU A 999 21.98 15.26 2.30
N VAL A 1000 22.09 15.73 3.54
CA VAL A 1000 22.12 17.15 3.88
C VAL A 1000 23.26 17.46 4.85
N ASP A 1001 23.81 18.67 4.74
CA ASP A 1001 24.78 19.23 5.69
C ASP A 1001 24.35 20.62 6.23
N HIS A 1002 23.21 21.13 5.77
CA HIS A 1002 22.52 22.34 6.22
C HIS A 1002 21.04 22.03 6.47
N PHE A 1003 20.48 22.58 7.56
CA PHE A 1003 19.11 22.27 7.99
C PHE A 1003 18.16 23.45 7.75
N SER A 1004 16.98 23.11 7.25
CA SER A 1004 16.09 24.01 6.50
C SER A 1004 14.62 23.56 6.63
N THR A 1005 13.73 24.16 5.85
CA THR A 1005 12.41 23.59 5.56
C THR A 1005 12.51 22.69 4.33
N PHE A 1006 12.10 21.44 4.47
CA PHE A 1006 12.16 20.41 3.42
C PHE A 1006 10.75 20.03 2.97
N SER A 1007 10.52 20.03 1.67
CA SER A 1007 9.23 19.65 1.07
C SER A 1007 9.47 18.64 -0.04
N ILE A 1008 8.84 17.47 0.02
CA ILE A 1008 8.88 16.55 -1.11
C ILE A 1008 8.10 17.20 -2.26
N VAL A 1009 8.62 17.15 -3.46
CA VAL A 1009 7.97 17.69 -4.65
C VAL A 1009 7.97 16.68 -5.78
N LYS A 1010 6.86 16.65 -6.53
CA LYS A 1010 6.80 16.11 -7.87
C LYS A 1010 7.21 17.20 -8.86
N VAL A 1011 8.14 16.86 -9.75
CA VAL A 1011 8.62 17.73 -10.82
C VAL A 1011 8.50 16.95 -12.13
N LYS A 1012 7.60 17.41 -13.00
CA LYS A 1012 7.22 16.69 -14.22
C LYS A 1012 8.29 16.70 -15.31
N ASP A 1013 8.94 17.85 -15.50
CA ASP A 1013 9.87 18.09 -16.61
C ASP A 1013 11.18 18.65 -16.08
N TRP A 1014 11.93 17.89 -15.26
CA TRP A 1014 13.29 18.29 -14.86
C TRP A 1014 14.03 18.81 -16.09
N THR A 1015 14.49 20.07 -16.07
CA THR A 1015 15.28 20.62 -17.17
C THR A 1015 16.58 19.86 -17.19
N ASP A 1016 16.63 18.95 -18.16
CA ASP A 1016 17.56 17.86 -18.19
C ASP A 1016 18.98 18.39 -18.46
N ASN A 1017 19.74 18.59 -17.39
CA ASN A 1017 21.20 18.51 -17.45
C ASN A 1017 21.72 17.22 -16.79
N THR A 1018 20.83 16.28 -16.49
CA THR A 1018 21.14 14.99 -15.87
C THR A 1018 20.45 13.89 -16.65
N LEU A 1019 20.87 13.75 -17.90
CA LEU A 1019 20.64 12.57 -18.71
C LEU A 1019 21.13 11.37 -17.89
N LYS A 1020 20.23 10.50 -17.39
CA LYS A 1020 20.28 9.01 -17.26
C LYS A 1020 18.91 8.49 -16.77
N ALA A 1021 18.43 7.30 -17.12
CA ALA A 1021 19.16 6.08 -17.47
C ALA A 1021 18.48 5.24 -18.58
N GLN A 1022 18.86 5.50 -19.83
CA GLN A 1022 18.92 4.44 -20.86
C GLN A 1022 20.39 4.04 -21.05
N PRO A 1023 20.71 2.75 -21.27
CA PRO A 1023 22.08 2.33 -21.54
C PRO A 1023 22.60 3.01 -22.82
N TYR A 1024 23.51 3.97 -22.66
CA TYR A 1024 24.01 4.78 -23.77
C TYR A 1024 25.17 4.11 -24.52
N ILE A 1025 25.77 3.07 -23.93
CA ILE A 1025 26.82 2.24 -24.53
C ILE A 1025 26.50 0.75 -24.38
N GLN A 1026 26.73 -0.02 -25.44
CA GLN A 1026 26.58 -1.48 -25.45
C GLN A 1026 27.95 -2.15 -25.67
N GLY A 1027 28.07 -3.41 -25.24
CA GLY A 1027 29.17 -4.29 -25.60
C GLY A 1027 29.00 -4.89 -27.01
N TYR A 1028 29.87 -5.83 -27.34
CA TYR A 1028 29.86 -6.52 -28.64
C TYR A 1028 29.04 -7.80 -28.55
N ALA A 1029 28.59 -8.30 -29.70
CA ALA A 1029 27.81 -9.55 -29.82
C ALA A 1029 28.51 -10.79 -29.23
N ASP A 1030 29.83 -10.74 -29.04
CA ASP A 1030 30.63 -11.80 -28.39
C ASP A 1030 30.60 -11.72 -26.84
N GLY A 1031 29.83 -10.79 -26.26
CA GLY A 1031 29.72 -10.59 -24.81
C GLY A 1031 30.90 -9.85 -24.18
N SER A 1032 31.76 -9.21 -24.98
CA SER A 1032 32.86 -8.35 -24.49
C SER A 1032 32.47 -6.86 -24.46
N PHE A 1033 33.06 -6.08 -23.56
CA PHE A 1033 32.96 -4.61 -23.56
C PHE A 1033 34.16 -3.94 -24.22
N ARG A 1034 35.33 -4.58 -24.19
CA ARG A 1034 36.63 -4.10 -24.68
C ARG A 1034 37.06 -2.77 -24.04
N PRO A 1035 37.25 -2.71 -22.70
CA PRO A 1035 37.45 -1.46 -21.96
C PRO A 1035 38.66 -0.65 -22.44
N GLU A 1036 39.73 -1.32 -22.85
CA GLU A 1036 40.98 -0.70 -23.30
C GLU A 1036 41.01 -0.34 -24.79
N ARG A 1037 39.94 -0.64 -25.55
CA ARG A 1037 39.89 -0.29 -26.97
C ARG A 1037 39.64 1.20 -27.12
N SER A 1038 40.39 1.85 -28.01
CA SER A 1038 40.14 3.24 -28.38
C SER A 1038 38.75 3.43 -29.03
N VAL A 1039 38.14 4.58 -28.76
CA VAL A 1039 36.84 4.98 -29.35
C VAL A 1039 37.07 5.81 -30.60
N THR A 1040 36.35 5.53 -31.68
CA THR A 1040 36.41 6.34 -32.91
C THR A 1040 35.59 7.62 -32.78
N ARG A 1041 35.83 8.60 -33.67
CA ARG A 1041 35.07 9.85 -33.69
C ARG A 1041 33.58 9.62 -34.00
N ALA A 1042 33.25 8.66 -34.85
CA ALA A 1042 31.88 8.23 -35.12
C ALA A 1042 31.21 7.63 -33.89
N GLU A 1043 31.90 6.71 -33.20
CA GLU A 1043 31.39 6.09 -31.97
C GLU A 1043 31.17 7.13 -30.87
N MET A 1044 32.10 8.07 -30.69
CA MET A 1044 31.93 9.13 -29.71
C MET A 1044 30.76 10.05 -30.06
N ALA A 1045 30.56 10.40 -31.34
CA ALA A 1045 29.41 11.19 -31.76
C ALA A 1045 28.10 10.48 -31.39
N THR A 1046 28.01 9.17 -31.64
CA THR A 1046 26.86 8.35 -31.24
C THR A 1046 26.67 8.29 -29.72
N LEU A 1047 27.74 8.15 -28.95
CA LEU A 1047 27.65 8.17 -27.48
C LEU A 1047 27.15 9.51 -26.97
N ILE A 1048 27.64 10.62 -27.51
CA ILE A 1048 27.24 11.97 -27.12
C ILE A 1048 25.79 12.24 -27.51
N THR A 1049 25.34 11.88 -28.72
CA THR A 1049 23.93 12.10 -29.11
C THR A 1049 22.96 11.26 -28.29
N ARG A 1050 23.35 10.04 -27.92
CA ARG A 1050 22.57 9.18 -27.02
C ARG A 1050 22.54 9.74 -25.62
N VAL A 1051 23.70 10.17 -25.11
CA VAL A 1051 23.78 10.86 -23.83
C VAL A 1051 22.85 12.06 -23.90
N LEU A 1052 22.90 12.92 -24.91
CA LEU A 1052 22.07 14.14 -25.05
C LEU A 1052 20.61 13.91 -25.47
N GLY A 1053 20.11 12.67 -25.52
CA GLY A 1053 18.72 12.38 -25.89
C GLY A 1053 18.29 12.91 -27.26
N THR A 1054 19.23 13.13 -28.20
CA THR A 1054 18.93 13.79 -29.47
C THR A 1054 18.35 12.80 -30.48
N SER A 1055 17.11 13.03 -30.94
CA SER A 1055 16.44 12.22 -31.96
C SER A 1055 17.20 12.26 -33.30
N THR A 1056 17.68 11.10 -33.76
CA THR A 1056 18.41 10.94 -35.03
C THR A 1056 17.43 10.65 -36.18
N THR A 1057 16.52 11.58 -36.47
CA THR A 1057 15.45 11.34 -37.47
C THR A 1057 15.72 11.95 -38.84
N GLU A 1058 16.60 12.95 -38.97
CA GLU A 1058 17.10 13.45 -40.27
C GLU A 1058 18.32 14.37 -40.06
N GLY A 1059 19.41 14.17 -40.81
CA GLY A 1059 20.65 14.92 -40.63
C GLY A 1059 21.25 15.40 -41.95
N ASN A 1060 21.26 16.71 -42.20
CA ASN A 1060 22.02 17.30 -43.30
C ASN A 1060 23.40 17.72 -42.76
N HIS A 1061 24.49 17.21 -43.36
CA HIS A 1061 25.87 17.56 -42.98
C HIS A 1061 26.70 17.96 -44.21
N THR A 1062 27.81 18.69 -43.99
CA THR A 1062 28.71 19.15 -45.08
C THR A 1062 30.02 18.38 -45.17
N PHE A 1063 30.23 17.37 -44.30
CA PHE A 1063 31.45 16.56 -44.28
C PHE A 1063 31.60 15.68 -45.53
N LYS A 1064 32.76 15.76 -46.18
CA LYS A 1064 33.00 15.08 -47.48
C LYS A 1064 33.26 13.57 -47.35
N ASP A 1065 33.67 13.13 -46.17
CA ASP A 1065 34.12 11.77 -45.87
C ASP A 1065 33.11 10.96 -45.05
N VAL A 1066 31.95 11.55 -44.73
CA VAL A 1066 30.80 10.84 -44.16
C VAL A 1066 29.82 10.56 -45.30
N LYS A 1067 29.58 9.28 -45.58
CA LYS A 1067 28.69 8.85 -46.66
C LYS A 1067 27.27 8.67 -46.10
N PRO A 1068 26.20 8.88 -46.90
CA PRO A 1068 24.82 8.60 -46.47
C PRO A 1068 24.58 7.15 -46.01
N THR A 1069 25.43 6.21 -46.43
CA THR A 1069 25.37 4.80 -46.03
C THR A 1069 26.24 4.47 -44.80
N HIS A 1070 26.95 5.45 -44.23
CA HIS A 1070 27.78 5.22 -43.05
C HIS A 1070 26.88 5.05 -41.83
N TRP A 1071 27.10 4.00 -41.02
CA TRP A 1071 26.23 3.63 -39.90
C TRP A 1071 26.00 4.75 -38.87
N ALA A 1072 27.00 5.62 -38.68
CA ALA A 1072 26.94 6.76 -37.76
C ALA A 1072 26.54 8.09 -38.43
N GLU A 1073 26.13 8.11 -39.70
CA GLU A 1073 25.89 9.35 -40.45
C GLU A 1073 24.90 10.28 -39.73
N LEU A 1074 23.75 9.77 -39.33
CA LEU A 1074 22.72 10.55 -38.63
C LEU A 1074 23.22 11.06 -37.26
N ALA A 1075 23.98 10.24 -36.52
CA ALA A 1075 24.56 10.64 -35.24
C ALA A 1075 25.64 11.71 -35.41
N ILE A 1076 26.47 11.61 -36.45
CA ILE A 1076 27.47 12.62 -36.79
C ILE A 1076 26.81 13.93 -37.21
N ALA A 1077 25.74 13.86 -38.00
CA ALA A 1077 24.97 15.02 -38.41
C ALA A 1077 24.32 15.71 -37.20
N ALA A 1078 23.66 14.97 -36.31
CA ALA A 1078 23.05 15.50 -35.08
C ALA A 1078 24.10 16.10 -34.13
N ALA A 1079 25.23 15.43 -33.91
CA ALA A 1079 26.34 15.94 -33.09
C ALA A 1079 26.99 17.21 -33.68
N ALA A 1080 26.99 17.35 -35.00
CA ALA A 1080 27.49 18.54 -35.68
C ALA A 1080 26.50 19.71 -35.66
N GLN A 1081 25.20 19.44 -35.84
CA GLN A 1081 24.15 20.45 -35.80
C GLN A 1081 23.97 21.05 -34.40
N SER A 1082 24.13 20.24 -33.36
CA SER A 1082 24.12 20.70 -31.95
C SER A 1082 25.33 21.58 -31.59
N GLY A 1083 26.32 21.70 -32.48
CA GLY A 1083 27.51 22.55 -32.28
C GLY A 1083 28.56 21.99 -31.32
N TYR A 1084 28.28 20.85 -30.68
CA TYR A 1084 29.16 20.19 -29.72
C TYR A 1084 30.34 19.47 -30.39
N VAL A 1085 30.13 18.88 -31.57
CA VAL A 1085 31.20 18.22 -32.33
C VAL A 1085 31.45 18.96 -33.64
N LYS A 1086 32.70 19.36 -33.87
CA LYS A 1086 33.10 20.05 -35.10
C LYS A 1086 33.98 19.16 -35.98
N GLY A 1087 33.81 19.28 -37.30
CA GLY A 1087 34.73 18.72 -38.28
C GLY A 1087 36.03 19.51 -38.38
N TYR A 1088 36.98 18.95 -39.12
CA TYR A 1088 38.26 19.57 -39.40
C TYR A 1088 38.12 20.72 -40.41
N THR A 1089 39.10 21.62 -40.40
CA THR A 1089 39.13 22.81 -41.27
C THR A 1089 39.21 22.47 -42.77
N ASP A 1090 39.58 21.25 -43.12
CA ASP A 1090 39.58 20.71 -44.49
C ASP A 1090 38.18 20.24 -44.98
N GLY A 1091 37.17 20.30 -44.10
CA GLY A 1091 35.81 19.86 -44.36
C GLY A 1091 35.58 18.35 -44.17
N SER A 1092 36.50 17.66 -43.50
CA SER A 1092 36.35 16.24 -43.11
C SER A 1092 35.87 16.08 -41.67
N PHE A 1093 35.24 14.95 -41.35
CA PHE A 1093 34.89 14.55 -39.99
C PHE A 1093 35.83 13.47 -39.43
N LYS A 1094 36.39 12.62 -40.30
CA LYS A 1094 37.22 11.45 -40.03
C LYS A 1094 36.54 10.43 -39.10
N PRO A 1095 35.39 9.85 -39.52
CA PRO A 1095 34.52 9.05 -38.66
C PRO A 1095 35.23 7.85 -38.01
N ASP A 1096 36.10 7.16 -38.75
CA ASP A 1096 36.79 5.95 -38.28
C ASP A 1096 38.11 6.22 -37.54
N GLN A 1097 38.52 7.49 -37.42
CA GLN A 1097 39.74 7.84 -36.70
C GLN A 1097 39.50 7.76 -35.18
N ALA A 1098 40.46 7.19 -34.44
CA ALA A 1098 40.43 7.21 -32.97
C ALA A 1098 40.47 8.65 -32.43
N MET A 1099 39.60 8.97 -31.47
CA MET A 1099 39.54 10.29 -30.84
C MET A 1099 40.60 10.40 -29.74
N THR A 1100 41.29 11.53 -29.67
CA THR A 1100 42.25 11.85 -28.60
C THR A 1100 41.58 12.40 -27.35
N ARG A 1101 42.23 12.30 -26.19
CA ARG A 1101 41.76 12.85 -24.92
C ARG A 1101 41.55 14.37 -24.98
N ALA A 1102 42.40 15.10 -25.70
CA ALA A 1102 42.23 16.53 -25.92
C ALA A 1102 41.01 16.87 -26.79
N GLU A 1103 40.75 16.10 -27.84
CA GLU A 1103 39.55 16.26 -28.66
C GLU A 1103 38.28 16.01 -27.83
N LEU A 1104 38.25 14.94 -27.04
CA LEU A 1104 37.12 14.68 -26.14
C LEU A 1104 36.92 15.83 -25.15
N ALA A 1105 38.00 16.30 -24.50
CA ALA A 1105 37.92 17.43 -23.58
C ALA A 1105 37.37 18.70 -24.26
N SER A 1106 37.79 18.97 -25.49
CA SER A 1106 37.31 20.13 -26.26
C SER A 1106 35.82 20.06 -26.62
N VAL A 1107 35.26 18.85 -26.71
CA VAL A 1107 33.83 18.61 -26.94
C VAL A 1107 33.06 18.72 -25.62
N LEU A 1108 33.50 18.02 -24.56
CA LEU A 1108 32.79 17.96 -23.28
C LEU A 1108 32.73 19.30 -22.55
N GLN A 1109 33.70 20.20 -22.75
CA GLN A 1109 33.63 21.55 -22.14
C GLN A 1109 32.41 22.34 -22.59
N HIS A 1110 31.86 22.05 -23.77
CA HIS A 1110 30.68 22.74 -24.30
C HIS A 1110 29.39 22.23 -23.67
N LEU A 1111 29.46 21.11 -22.94
CA LEU A 1111 28.37 20.51 -22.20
C LEU A 1111 28.38 20.90 -20.70
N LEU A 1112 29.37 21.69 -20.25
CA LEU A 1112 29.40 22.22 -18.88
C LEU A 1112 28.50 23.45 -18.76
N ASN A 1113 27.54 23.43 -17.82
CA ASN A 1113 26.59 24.53 -17.59
C ASN A 1113 27.13 25.66 -16.69
N THR A 1114 28.46 25.79 -16.57
CA THR A 1114 29.10 26.74 -15.65
C THR A 1114 29.74 27.90 -16.41
N GLU A 1115 29.28 29.13 -16.16
CA GLU A 1115 29.92 30.40 -16.58
C GLU A 1115 31.27 30.65 -15.85
N GLN A 1116 31.77 29.69 -15.06
CA GLN A 1116 33.03 29.84 -14.35
C GLN A 1116 34.20 30.00 -15.33
N THR A 1117 34.81 31.19 -15.32
CA THR A 1117 36.15 31.40 -15.82
C THR A 1117 37.13 30.73 -14.86
N ALA A 1118 37.50 29.47 -15.14
CA ALA A 1118 38.62 28.84 -14.46
C ALA A 1118 39.90 29.64 -14.76
N ASP A 1119 40.65 29.99 -13.72
CA ASP A 1119 42.00 30.55 -13.86
C ASP A 1119 42.86 29.58 -14.69
N GLU A 1120 43.74 30.10 -15.56
CA GLU A 1120 44.72 29.33 -16.34
C GLU A 1120 45.82 28.67 -15.47
N ALA A 1121 45.49 28.23 -14.26
CA ALA A 1121 46.40 27.51 -13.40
C ALA A 1121 46.73 26.15 -14.04
N ASN A 1122 47.96 26.01 -14.53
CA ASN A 1122 48.48 24.77 -15.11
C ASN A 1122 48.33 23.59 -14.15
N THR A 1123 47.27 22.82 -14.33
CA THR A 1123 46.92 21.69 -13.45
C THR A 1123 47.71 20.43 -13.83
N PHE A 1124 48.10 20.29 -15.10
CA PHE A 1124 48.81 19.12 -15.62
C PHE A 1124 50.10 19.51 -16.32
N ASN A 1125 51.17 18.74 -16.09
CA ASN A 1125 52.53 19.08 -16.52
C ASN A 1125 52.72 19.08 -18.05
N ASP A 1126 51.85 18.40 -18.80
CA ASP A 1126 51.95 18.14 -20.24
C ASP A 1126 50.88 18.88 -21.07
N VAL A 1127 50.20 19.85 -20.47
CA VAL A 1127 49.10 20.62 -21.11
C VAL A 1127 49.49 22.07 -21.36
N ASN A 1128 50.63 22.53 -20.85
CA ASN A 1128 51.14 23.89 -21.05
C ASN A 1128 51.27 24.19 -22.56
N ASP A 1129 50.72 25.33 -23.00
CA ASP A 1129 50.68 25.78 -24.40
C ASP A 1129 49.93 24.84 -25.37
N HIS A 1130 49.16 23.88 -24.85
CA HIS A 1130 48.35 22.97 -25.67
C HIS A 1130 47.00 23.63 -26.06
N TRP A 1131 46.54 23.43 -27.30
CA TRP A 1131 45.31 24.07 -27.80
C TRP A 1131 44.04 23.73 -26.99
N ALA A 1132 44.04 22.59 -26.31
CA ALA A 1132 42.95 22.14 -25.43
C ALA A 1132 43.12 22.53 -23.95
N GLN A 1133 44.16 23.31 -23.60
CA GLN A 1133 44.51 23.65 -22.22
C GLN A 1133 43.32 24.21 -21.43
N GLN A 1134 42.62 25.18 -22.01
CA GLN A 1134 41.46 25.80 -21.37
C GLN A 1134 40.30 24.81 -21.16
N ALA A 1135 40.03 23.94 -22.14
CA ALA A 1135 38.98 22.94 -22.04
C ALA A 1135 39.28 21.92 -20.93
N ILE A 1136 40.54 21.49 -20.83
CA ILE A 1136 41.02 20.55 -19.81
C ILE A 1136 40.94 21.17 -18.42
N ALA A 1137 41.34 22.44 -18.27
CA ALA A 1137 41.26 23.15 -17.00
C ALA A 1137 39.81 23.28 -16.50
N ARG A 1138 38.86 23.62 -17.39
CA ARG A 1138 37.43 23.71 -17.06
C ARG A 1138 36.85 22.38 -16.60
N LEU A 1139 37.13 21.30 -17.33
CA LEU A 1139 36.66 19.97 -16.96
C LEU A 1139 37.31 19.46 -15.67
N ASN A 1140 38.53 19.90 -15.35
CA ASN A 1140 39.17 19.56 -14.07
C ASN A 1140 38.52 20.31 -12.91
N ALA A 1141 38.27 21.60 -13.07
CA ALA A 1141 37.54 22.41 -12.08
C ALA A 1141 36.14 21.86 -11.80
N ALA A 1142 35.46 21.34 -12.82
CA ALA A 1142 34.16 20.67 -12.72
C ALA A 1142 34.24 19.22 -12.19
N GLY A 1143 35.42 18.71 -11.83
CA GLY A 1143 35.60 17.34 -11.32
C GLY A 1143 35.45 16.22 -12.36
N VAL A 1144 35.20 16.56 -13.63
CA VAL A 1144 35.00 15.60 -14.74
C VAL A 1144 36.30 14.87 -15.09
N VAL A 1145 37.44 15.57 -15.08
CA VAL A 1145 38.77 14.97 -15.35
C VAL A 1145 39.75 15.20 -14.21
N THR A 1146 40.54 14.18 -13.87
CA THR A 1146 41.49 14.21 -12.73
C THR A 1146 42.95 13.97 -13.14
N GLY A 1147 43.22 13.67 -14.42
CA GLY A 1147 44.55 13.30 -14.91
C GLY A 1147 45.01 11.92 -14.43
N TYR A 1148 46.28 11.61 -14.67
CA TYR A 1148 46.94 10.40 -14.19
C TYR A 1148 47.72 10.68 -12.89
N ALA A 1149 48.04 9.64 -12.14
CA ALA A 1149 48.78 9.74 -10.88
C ALA A 1149 50.18 10.37 -11.00
N ASP A 1150 50.74 10.42 -12.21
CA ASP A 1150 52.02 11.08 -12.54
C ASP A 1150 51.88 12.60 -12.79
N GLY A 1151 50.68 13.16 -12.63
CA GLY A 1151 50.38 14.58 -12.84
C GLY A 1151 50.22 14.98 -14.31
N THR A 1152 50.04 14.01 -15.22
CA THR A 1152 49.83 14.26 -16.66
C THR A 1152 48.35 14.11 -17.07
N PHE A 1153 47.95 14.74 -18.16
CA PHE A 1153 46.64 14.56 -18.80
C PHE A 1153 46.70 13.67 -20.05
N ARG A 1154 47.86 13.64 -20.73
CA ARG A 1154 48.16 12.93 -21.99
C ARG A 1154 47.25 13.36 -23.16
N PRO A 1155 47.28 14.64 -23.56
CA PRO A 1155 46.30 15.21 -24.49
C PRO A 1155 46.28 14.53 -25.87
N SER A 1156 47.42 14.03 -26.37
CA SER A 1156 47.52 13.39 -27.68
C SER A 1156 47.23 11.89 -27.67
N GLN A 1157 47.00 11.27 -26.51
CA GLN A 1157 46.71 9.84 -26.41
C GLN A 1157 45.25 9.57 -26.85
N PRO A 1158 44.98 8.51 -27.64
CA PRO A 1158 43.61 8.06 -27.91
C PRO A 1158 42.85 7.73 -26.63
N VAL A 1159 41.58 8.12 -26.56
CA VAL A 1159 40.71 7.80 -25.41
C VAL A 1159 40.18 6.37 -25.52
N THR A 1160 40.33 5.60 -24.44
CA THR A 1160 39.76 4.24 -24.34
C THR A 1160 38.27 4.29 -24.03
N ARG A 1161 37.55 3.18 -24.28
CA ARG A 1161 36.12 3.03 -23.93
C ARG A 1161 35.87 3.25 -22.43
N ALA A 1162 36.71 2.70 -21.57
CA ALA A 1162 36.61 2.86 -20.12
C ALA A 1162 36.79 4.32 -19.67
N GLU A 1163 37.76 5.03 -20.25
CA GLU A 1163 37.99 6.45 -19.97
C GLU A 1163 36.86 7.33 -20.48
N ALA A 1164 36.36 7.07 -21.70
CA ALA A 1164 35.24 7.79 -22.29
C ALA A 1164 33.99 7.72 -21.41
N VAL A 1165 33.61 6.51 -20.98
CA VAL A 1165 32.46 6.28 -20.09
C VAL A 1165 32.65 6.97 -18.73
N THR A 1166 33.86 6.92 -18.16
CA THR A 1166 34.12 7.55 -16.86
C THR A 1166 33.98 9.08 -16.93
N MET A 1167 34.48 9.69 -18.01
CA MET A 1167 34.35 11.14 -18.22
C MET A 1167 32.90 11.53 -18.48
N LEU A 1168 32.19 10.79 -19.34
CA LEU A 1168 30.78 11.04 -19.64
C LEU A 1168 29.89 10.86 -18.41
N ASN A 1169 30.09 9.81 -17.61
CA ASN A 1169 29.32 9.57 -16.39
C ASN A 1169 29.42 10.72 -15.39
N LYS A 1170 30.64 11.23 -15.18
CA LYS A 1170 30.88 12.37 -14.29
C LYS A 1170 30.26 13.65 -14.82
N LEU A 1171 30.32 13.86 -16.13
CA LEU A 1171 29.77 15.04 -16.77
C LEU A 1171 28.25 15.14 -16.57
N ILE A 1172 27.53 14.02 -16.70
CA ILE A 1172 26.07 13.96 -16.60
C ILE A 1172 25.58 13.49 -15.22
N GLY A 1173 26.48 13.45 -14.23
CA GLY A 1173 26.12 13.19 -12.85
C GLY A 1173 25.56 11.81 -12.54
N LEU A 1174 25.81 10.77 -13.37
CA LEU A 1174 25.44 9.41 -12.95
C LEU A 1174 26.54 8.66 -12.23
N ASP A 1175 26.15 8.23 -11.04
CA ASP A 1175 26.90 7.48 -10.08
C ASP A 1175 27.30 6.08 -10.55
N PRO A 1176 28.45 5.58 -10.07
CA PRO A 1176 28.85 4.19 -10.30
C PRO A 1176 27.82 3.21 -9.71
N ALA A 1177 27.54 2.13 -10.43
CA ALA A 1177 26.55 1.13 -10.03
C ALA A 1177 26.88 0.52 -8.65
N THR A 1178 25.90 0.51 -7.75
CA THR A 1178 26.03 0.04 -6.36
C THR A 1178 25.87 -1.48 -6.23
N ASN A 1179 25.06 -2.10 -7.10
CA ASN A 1179 24.76 -3.55 -7.14
C ASN A 1179 25.01 -4.18 -8.53
N ALA A 1180 26.12 -3.85 -9.18
CA ALA A 1180 26.40 -4.34 -10.54
C ALA A 1180 26.65 -5.86 -10.59
N VAL A 1181 25.79 -6.59 -11.30
CA VAL A 1181 26.03 -7.97 -11.75
C VAL A 1181 27.01 -7.92 -12.91
N ARG A 1182 28.08 -8.72 -12.88
CA ARG A 1182 29.09 -8.73 -13.94
C ARG A 1182 28.46 -9.16 -15.28
N GLN A 1183 28.28 -8.22 -16.20
CA GLN A 1183 27.72 -8.48 -17.54
C GLN A 1183 28.79 -8.84 -18.56
N TRP A 1184 29.95 -8.18 -18.49
CA TRP A 1184 30.95 -8.24 -19.54
C TRP A 1184 32.04 -9.28 -19.23
N SER A 1185 32.23 -10.20 -20.17
CA SER A 1185 33.17 -11.32 -20.03
C SER A 1185 34.62 -10.89 -19.83
N ASP A 1186 35.00 -9.72 -20.35
CA ASP A 1186 36.36 -9.15 -20.33
C ASP A 1186 36.55 -8.00 -19.32
N VAL A 1187 35.54 -7.68 -18.51
CA VAL A 1187 35.64 -6.66 -17.43
C VAL A 1187 35.57 -7.37 -16.07
N PRO A 1188 36.68 -7.59 -15.36
CA PRO A 1188 36.66 -8.12 -14.01
C PRO A 1188 36.15 -7.07 -13.01
N ASN A 1189 35.57 -7.50 -11.89
CA ASN A 1189 35.10 -6.60 -10.82
C ASN A 1189 36.22 -5.76 -10.17
N THR A 1190 37.48 -6.19 -10.33
CA THR A 1190 38.69 -5.46 -9.92
C THR A 1190 39.12 -4.38 -10.93
N HIS A 1191 38.49 -4.31 -12.10
CA HIS A 1191 38.80 -3.29 -13.09
C HIS A 1191 38.43 -1.90 -12.54
N TRP A 1192 39.32 -0.93 -12.67
CA TRP A 1192 39.15 0.41 -12.07
C TRP A 1192 37.87 1.12 -12.54
N ALA A 1193 37.44 0.86 -13.78
CA ALA A 1193 36.22 1.40 -14.37
C ALA A 1193 35.01 0.45 -14.27
N TYR A 1194 35.09 -0.70 -13.59
CA TYR A 1194 34.03 -1.73 -13.57
C TYR A 1194 32.65 -1.12 -13.28
N LYS A 1195 32.51 -0.42 -12.15
CA LYS A 1195 31.23 0.17 -11.75
C LYS A 1195 30.74 1.25 -12.71
N ALA A 1196 31.64 2.02 -13.32
CA ALA A 1196 31.28 3.06 -14.29
C ALA A 1196 30.81 2.47 -15.63
N ILE A 1197 31.46 1.40 -16.08
CA ILE A 1197 31.09 0.64 -17.28
C ILE A 1197 29.72 0.02 -17.10
N GLU A 1198 29.50 -0.70 -15.99
CA GLU A 1198 28.23 -1.32 -15.67
C GLU A 1198 27.12 -0.25 -15.68
N ALA A 1199 27.32 0.84 -14.94
CA ALA A 1199 26.36 1.94 -14.83
C ALA A 1199 26.02 2.66 -16.14
N ALA A 1200 26.92 2.64 -17.13
CA ALA A 1200 26.69 3.21 -18.46
C ALA A 1200 25.99 2.24 -19.43
N SER A 1201 26.04 0.95 -19.13
CA SER A 1201 25.64 -0.13 -20.03
C SER A 1201 24.40 -0.90 -19.58
N ILE A 1202 23.89 -0.60 -18.39
CA ILE A 1202 22.65 -1.14 -17.83
C ILE A 1202 21.57 -0.04 -17.80
N SER A 1203 20.31 -0.41 -18.05
CA SER A 1203 19.18 0.39 -17.55
C SER A 1203 19.25 0.31 -16.03
N GLN A 1204 19.47 1.44 -15.36
CA GLN A 1204 19.39 1.48 -13.89
C GLN A 1204 17.94 1.56 -13.44
#